data_AF-A0A7K5ZUQ2-F1
#
_entry.id   AF-A0A7K5ZUQ2-F1
#
_cell.length_a   1.000
_cell.length_b   1.000
_cell.length_c   1.000
_cell.angle_alpha   90.00
_cell.angle_beta   90.00
_cell.angle_gamma   90.00
#
_symmetry.space_group_name_H-M   'P 1'
#
loop_
_entity.id
_entity.type
_entity.pdbx_description
1 polymer ?
#
loop_
_entity_poly.entity_id
_entity_poly.type
_entity_poly.pdbx_seq_one_letter_code
_entity_poly.pdbx_strand_id
1 'polypeptide(L)'
;AEPMSLECLGNLLRITLSAKDFEDQYLSFSVVDESGIAWELDEAMAAQCGYTVTYSNWSGIEFRASAASCHSHLEKDIFTVTIQIKASHTPDMKNATSHLKSASCHYGPWSSRELVCESNYMEVSVRKEVPQPIKDFIQDTPEDWTVVFPEAKAEEASIWQIVFHQPEEKKALLVSDAWSAGYGLNATDNRVVLRIPHTAAQVQLLEDQGITFSVVRSSTFYKHQWMILMVDTTVACPVDGEDYTNKTVTWTIPKYIPLLSAGATNFKDVLVETGVDLRKLSTKEMASRKYVLSNDLNTIMMKIPIGAEGGYYKTSVSNGRLGAKYSINLFLEHQWEDNKWGLTRHTIIKEIETPFEQVELAITNNSNLSTRLMNVTVGTFLPDVELVNLTFEGVTVAVPEAVQHGYTIYRTRYSNGSKTYIIQAPLDAPSITKEYLRDDIRAYTLNVTLAFITHPSRESFTVPVVAVSAVRDAVLPSVRGFCDGRNFHLIITHGNVDQNWLPFISDWHLTPEAAQKYNYSLRDNGTHLAISVPFLSPHVNYEGFHTSGIKASLYLSLKDGITLENRRDFSVSCRFSPSELIQCLPSGTVIITAIKMVGVADLDTNLLVLRDRECKPSLVTEKTATFKFSVNTCGTIRKFNSTTMTYENEVLYFRPGNGTPVYRLKFVCSYAVKQAVDVQYESKKNPLPHVKPGFGSLALSLKLFKEKSYSEPYQESEYPVVKYLREALYFEVELLQPKDARLELNLDDCWATNSQNQDSLPQWPILINGCENNKDSYRTVFHEVNYSLRVEFPQHLKRFEVRMFTFVQGSTLLEE
;
A
#
# COMPACT_ATOMS: atom_id res chain seq x y z
N ALA A 1 19.81 10.20 40.81
CA ALA A 1 18.78 11.23 41.04
C ALA A 1 17.58 10.51 41.63
N GLU A 2 16.83 11.13 42.54
CA GLU A 2 15.55 10.54 42.95
C GLU A 2 14.60 10.50 41.74
N PRO A 3 13.86 9.41 41.52
CA PRO A 3 13.00 9.25 40.33
C PRO A 3 11.78 10.18 40.35
N MET A 4 11.51 10.83 41.49
CA MET A 4 10.39 11.73 41.70
C MET A 4 10.87 12.93 42.51
N SER A 5 10.44 14.13 42.15
CA SER A 5 10.70 15.35 42.92
C SER A 5 9.38 15.96 43.43
N LEU A 6 9.46 16.59 44.59
CA LEU A 6 8.30 17.10 45.32
C LEU A 6 8.46 18.59 45.59
N GLU A 7 7.42 19.37 45.29
CA GLU A 7 7.41 20.81 45.48
C GLU A 7 6.08 21.27 46.10
N CYS A 8 6.16 22.04 47.19
CA CYS A 8 5.00 22.65 47.83
C CYS A 8 4.82 24.08 47.31
N LEU A 9 3.69 24.36 46.68
CA LEU A 9 3.38 25.61 45.99
C LEU A 9 2.18 26.30 46.66
N GLY A 10 2.32 26.60 47.96
CA GLY A 10 1.23 27.15 48.77
C GLY A 10 0.12 26.13 48.99
N ASN A 11 -1.05 26.34 48.36
CA ASN A 11 -2.22 25.47 48.50
C ASN A 11 -2.22 24.32 47.47
N LEU A 12 -1.14 24.16 46.71
CA LEU A 12 -0.98 23.08 45.73
C LEU A 12 0.28 22.29 46.07
N LEU A 13 0.17 20.97 46.02
CA LEU A 13 1.29 20.05 46.00
C LEU A 13 1.58 19.64 44.57
N ARG A 14 2.85 19.73 44.15
CA ARG A 14 3.32 19.26 42.84
C ARG A 14 4.31 18.12 43.00
N ILE A 15 4.09 17.05 42.26
CA ILE A 15 4.98 15.90 42.18
C ILE A 15 5.34 15.69 40.72
N THR A 16 6.64 15.74 40.40
CA THR A 16 7.15 15.50 39.05
C THR A 16 7.89 14.18 39.00
N LEU A 17 7.54 13.35 38.02
CA LEU A 17 8.19 12.08 37.74
C LEU A 17 9.22 12.27 36.62
N SER A 18 10.44 11.76 36.84
CA SER A 18 11.52 11.80 35.86
C SER A 18 11.15 10.98 34.63
N ALA A 19 11.12 11.63 33.46
CA ALA A 19 10.83 10.98 32.18
C ALA A 19 11.79 9.82 31.85
N LYS A 20 13.02 9.83 32.40
CA LYS A 20 14.02 8.78 32.19
C LYS A 20 13.75 7.51 32.97
N ASP A 21 13.14 7.64 34.15
CA ASP A 21 12.94 6.51 35.07
C ASP A 21 11.65 5.74 34.75
N PHE A 22 10.73 6.36 33.99
CA PHE A 22 9.44 5.80 33.56
C PHE A 22 9.30 5.76 32.02
N GLU A 23 10.42 5.79 31.27
CA GLU A 23 10.44 5.67 29.81
C GLU A 23 9.81 4.32 29.40
N ASP A 24 8.90 4.33 28.43
CA ASP A 24 8.18 3.15 27.90
C ASP A 24 7.34 2.36 28.95
N GLN A 25 6.84 3.03 29.99
CA GLN A 25 5.95 2.45 31.00
C GLN A 25 4.57 3.10 31.01
N TYR A 26 3.52 2.29 31.16
CA TYR A 26 2.17 2.70 31.50
C TYR A 26 2.10 3.03 32.99
N LEU A 27 1.50 4.17 33.33
CA LEU A 27 1.28 4.59 34.73
C LEU A 27 -0.20 4.57 35.11
N SER A 28 -0.49 4.19 36.35
CA SER A 28 -1.77 4.41 37.03
C SER A 28 -1.52 5.12 38.36
N PHE A 29 -2.37 6.10 38.66
CA PHE A 29 -2.29 6.92 39.86
C PHE A 29 -3.42 6.56 40.81
N SER A 30 -3.11 6.45 42.09
CA SER A 30 -4.09 6.23 43.16
C SER A 30 -3.75 7.09 44.37
N VAL A 31 -4.76 7.55 45.10
CA VAL A 31 -4.58 8.28 46.36
C VAL A 31 -4.91 7.34 47.51
N VAL A 32 -4.07 7.36 48.54
CA VAL A 32 -4.21 6.48 49.70
C VAL A 32 -4.84 7.26 50.85
N ASP A 33 -5.96 6.77 51.37
CA ASP A 33 -6.64 7.37 52.51
C ASP A 33 -6.01 7.02 53.86
N GLU A 34 -6.52 7.59 54.93
CA GLU A 34 -6.03 7.37 56.30
C GLU A 34 -6.15 5.92 56.78
N SER A 35 -7.06 5.15 56.18
CA SER A 35 -7.22 3.72 56.46
C SER A 35 -6.27 2.83 55.64
N GLY A 36 -5.50 3.43 54.74
CA GLY A 36 -4.55 2.74 53.87
C GLY A 36 -5.15 2.20 52.57
N ILE A 37 -6.39 2.55 52.23
CA ILE A 37 -7.05 2.12 50.99
C ILE A 37 -6.60 3.02 49.84
N ALA A 38 -6.17 2.40 48.73
CA ALA A 38 -5.78 3.11 47.51
C ALA A 38 -6.98 3.27 46.57
N TRP A 39 -7.36 4.52 46.31
CA TRP A 39 -8.43 4.91 45.41
C TRP A 39 -7.84 5.31 44.05
N GLU A 40 -8.15 4.56 43.00
CA GLU A 40 -7.65 4.85 41.65
C GLU A 40 -8.23 6.18 41.12
N LEU A 41 -7.37 7.01 40.54
CA LEU A 41 -7.73 8.30 39.97
C LEU A 41 -7.95 8.15 38.47
N ASP A 42 -9.21 8.17 38.06
CA ASP A 42 -9.59 8.50 36.69
C ASP A 42 -9.77 10.02 36.52
N GLU A 43 -10.03 10.48 35.30
CA GLU A 43 -10.16 11.91 35.00
C GLU A 43 -11.30 12.58 35.77
N ALA A 44 -12.42 11.88 35.96
CA ALA A 44 -13.60 12.39 36.65
C ALA A 44 -13.38 12.50 38.16
N MET A 45 -12.86 11.44 38.77
CA MET A 45 -12.49 11.39 40.20
C MET A 45 -11.39 12.40 40.49
N ALA A 46 -10.39 12.54 39.61
CA ALA A 46 -9.33 13.53 39.78
C ALA A 46 -9.90 14.96 39.84
N ALA A 47 -10.76 15.34 38.89
CA ALA A 47 -11.39 16.66 38.88
C ALA A 47 -12.30 16.90 40.10
N GLN A 48 -13.11 15.91 40.49
CA GLN A 48 -13.98 15.99 41.68
C GLN A 48 -13.18 16.13 42.98
N CYS A 49 -12.03 15.47 43.04
CA CYS A 49 -11.24 15.39 44.26
C CYS A 49 -10.08 16.39 44.33
N GLY A 50 -9.92 17.27 43.35
CA GLY A 50 -8.88 18.30 43.36
C GLY A 50 -7.49 17.77 43.02
N TYR A 51 -7.44 16.83 42.07
CA TYR A 51 -6.24 16.24 41.52
C TYR A 51 -6.14 16.51 40.03
N THR A 52 -4.90 16.66 39.55
CA THR A 52 -4.62 16.87 38.14
C THR A 52 -3.39 16.07 37.74
N VAL A 53 -3.48 15.32 36.66
CA VAL A 53 -2.36 14.57 36.09
C VAL A 53 -2.11 15.10 34.67
N THR A 54 -0.90 15.59 34.44
CA THR A 54 -0.47 16.12 33.14
C THR A 54 0.71 15.31 32.63
N TYR A 55 0.66 14.94 31.35
CA TYR A 55 1.69 14.15 30.68
C TYR A 55 2.48 15.06 29.74
N SER A 56 3.74 15.34 30.06
CA SER A 56 4.64 16.10 29.18
C SER A 56 5.83 15.25 28.75
N ASN A 57 6.08 15.20 27.45
CA ASN A 57 7.20 14.45 26.87
C ASN A 57 8.58 15.05 27.22
N TRP A 58 8.62 16.30 27.70
CA TRP A 58 9.87 17.04 27.93
C TRP A 58 10.16 17.28 29.41
N SER A 59 9.14 17.52 30.23
CA SER A 59 9.28 17.78 31.67
C SER A 59 8.94 16.58 32.56
N GLY A 60 8.47 15.47 31.98
CA GLY A 60 8.01 14.29 32.70
C GLY A 60 6.52 14.32 33.00
N ILE A 61 6.08 13.41 33.86
CA ILE A 61 4.68 13.32 34.27
C ILE A 61 4.51 14.14 35.53
N GLU A 62 3.49 14.99 35.57
CA GLU A 62 3.25 15.89 36.69
C GLU A 62 1.89 15.61 37.31
N PHE A 63 1.93 15.36 38.61
CA PHE A 63 0.77 15.18 39.48
C PHE A 63 0.62 16.41 40.37
N ARG A 64 -0.58 17.00 40.40
CA ARG A 64 -0.93 18.12 41.28
C ARG A 64 -2.09 17.75 42.19
N ALA A 65 -2.04 18.23 43.42
CA ALA A 65 -3.10 18.07 44.42
C ALA A 65 -3.40 19.40 45.13
N SER A 66 -4.68 19.75 45.22
CA SER A 66 -5.18 20.86 46.05
C SER A 66 -5.05 20.53 47.54
N ALA A 67 -4.81 21.55 48.37
CA ALA A 67 -4.72 21.41 49.83
C ALA A 67 -6.00 20.85 50.47
N ALA A 68 -7.15 21.01 49.80
CA ALA A 68 -8.44 20.48 50.24
C ALA A 68 -8.86 19.22 49.43
N SER A 69 -7.91 18.48 48.87
CA SER A 69 -8.21 17.31 48.03
C SER A 69 -8.84 16.16 48.81
N CYS A 70 -9.58 15.26 48.15
CA CYS A 70 -10.18 14.10 48.83
C CYS A 70 -9.10 13.21 49.45
N HIS A 71 -9.35 12.64 50.62
CA HIS A 71 -8.39 11.74 51.29
C HIS A 71 -7.04 12.42 51.66
N SER A 72 -6.98 13.75 51.63
CA SER A 72 -5.87 14.48 52.23
C SER A 72 -6.10 14.65 53.73
N HIS A 73 -5.03 14.50 54.52
CA HIS A 73 -5.08 14.72 55.97
C HIS A 73 -4.66 16.18 56.26
N LEU A 74 -5.60 16.98 56.76
CA LEU A 74 -5.35 18.37 57.15
C LEU A 74 -5.17 18.46 58.67
N GLU A 75 -4.00 18.92 59.10
CA GLU A 75 -3.71 19.22 60.50
C GLU A 75 -3.15 20.63 60.63
N LYS A 76 -3.91 21.53 61.24
CA LYS A 76 -3.59 22.97 61.32
C LYS A 76 -3.30 23.52 59.92
N ASP A 77 -2.08 24.05 59.69
CA ASP A 77 -1.64 24.67 58.44
C ASP A 77 -0.87 23.70 57.53
N ILE A 78 -0.94 22.38 57.77
CA ILE A 78 -0.28 21.34 57.00
C ILE A 78 -1.32 20.43 56.36
N PHE A 79 -1.20 20.19 55.06
CA PHE A 79 -1.97 19.15 54.38
C PHE A 79 -1.01 18.05 53.92
N THR A 80 -1.41 16.80 54.12
CA THR A 80 -0.64 15.63 53.71
C THR A 80 -1.41 14.82 52.68
N VAL A 81 -0.75 14.52 51.56
CA VAL A 81 -1.29 13.67 50.49
C VAL A 81 -0.38 12.47 50.31
N THR A 82 -0.97 11.29 50.27
CA THR A 82 -0.26 10.05 49.98
C THR A 82 -0.73 9.49 48.64
N ILE A 83 0.20 9.32 47.71
CA ILE A 83 -0.06 8.79 46.37
C ILE A 83 0.63 7.45 46.16
N GLN A 84 -0.05 6.57 45.45
CA GLN A 84 0.47 5.31 44.95
C GLN A 84 0.52 5.40 43.42
N ILE A 85 1.70 5.13 42.85
CA ILE A 85 1.95 5.18 41.41
C ILE A 85 2.35 3.77 40.97
N LYS A 86 1.54 3.15 40.12
CA LYS A 86 1.82 1.84 39.53
C LYS A 86 2.41 2.03 38.14
N ALA A 87 3.54 1.38 37.86
CA ALA A 87 4.23 1.48 36.57
C ALA A 87 4.43 0.10 35.94
N SER A 88 4.08 -0.09 34.66
CA SER A 88 4.18 -1.37 33.94
C SER A 88 4.61 -1.18 32.50
N HIS A 89 5.44 -2.08 31.95
CA HIS A 89 5.75 -2.08 30.50
C HIS A 89 4.61 -2.67 29.65
N THR A 90 3.60 -3.26 30.27
CA THR A 90 2.41 -3.80 29.60
C THR A 90 1.16 -3.01 29.97
N PRO A 91 0.24 -2.75 29.01
CA PRO A 91 -0.95 -1.94 29.24
C PRO A 91 -1.95 -2.59 30.21
N ASP A 92 -1.87 -3.91 30.43
CA ASP A 92 -2.75 -4.64 31.33
C ASP A 92 -2.31 -4.58 32.81
N MET A 93 -1.21 -3.87 33.12
CA MET A 93 -0.69 -3.64 34.47
C MET A 93 -0.39 -4.91 35.30
N LYS A 94 -0.34 -6.10 34.69
CA LYS A 94 -0.27 -7.38 35.42
C LYS A 94 1.01 -7.63 36.21
N ASN A 95 2.05 -6.83 36.01
CA ASN A 95 3.32 -6.87 36.76
C ASN A 95 3.78 -5.46 37.16
N ALA A 96 2.84 -4.57 37.49
CA ALA A 96 3.20 -3.19 37.78
C ALA A 96 4.04 -3.05 39.07
N THR A 97 5.11 -2.26 39.01
CA THR A 97 5.87 -1.82 40.18
C THR A 97 5.12 -0.68 40.86
N SER A 98 4.91 -0.79 42.19
CA SER A 98 4.18 0.20 42.96
C SER A 98 5.13 1.11 43.72
N HIS A 99 5.00 2.41 43.52
CA HIS A 99 5.74 3.47 44.20
C HIS A 99 4.79 4.25 45.10
N LEU A 100 5.00 4.19 46.42
CA LEU A 100 4.22 4.95 47.39
C LEU A 100 5.01 6.21 47.78
N LYS A 101 4.38 7.38 47.69
CA LYS A 101 4.99 8.65 48.09
C LYS A 101 4.00 9.48 48.90
N SER A 102 4.42 9.90 50.08
CA SER A 102 3.67 10.81 50.94
C SER A 102 4.37 12.16 51.02
N ALA A 103 3.58 13.21 51.10
CA ALA A 103 4.02 14.58 50.99
C ALA A 103 3.21 15.48 51.92
N SER A 104 3.91 16.20 52.80
CA SER A 104 3.29 17.15 53.73
C SER A 104 3.71 18.56 53.35
N CYS A 105 2.74 19.42 53.05
CA CYS A 105 2.97 20.79 52.61
C CYS A 105 2.32 21.79 53.56
N HIS A 106 3.05 22.86 53.87
CA HIS A 106 2.50 24.02 54.55
C HIS A 106 1.70 24.87 53.56
N TYR A 107 0.45 25.17 53.87
CA TYR A 107 -0.36 26.09 53.10
C TYR A 107 -0.36 27.49 53.74
N GLY A 108 -0.46 28.55 52.91
CA GLY A 108 -0.41 29.94 53.37
C GLY A 108 -1.70 30.42 54.05
N PRO A 109 -1.74 31.63 54.65
CA PRO A 109 -2.99 32.16 55.20
C PRO A 109 -4.03 32.28 54.08
N TRP A 110 -5.17 31.62 54.25
CA TRP A 110 -6.23 31.61 53.25
C TRP A 110 -6.85 32.99 53.07
N SER A 111 -7.07 33.38 51.82
CA SER A 111 -7.90 34.56 51.51
C SER A 111 -9.37 34.27 51.84
N SER A 112 -10.18 35.32 52.03
CA SER A 112 -11.61 35.18 52.30
C SER A 112 -12.31 34.38 51.20
N ARG A 113 -11.90 34.58 49.95
CA ARG A 113 -12.33 33.81 48.77
C ARG A 113 -11.11 33.40 47.93
N GLU A 114 -11.07 32.15 47.49
CA GLU A 114 -10.05 31.64 46.58
C GLU A 114 -10.71 30.98 45.38
N LEU A 115 -10.18 31.28 44.20
CA LEU A 115 -10.63 30.78 42.91
C LEU A 115 -9.42 30.15 42.22
N VAL A 116 -9.55 28.92 41.74
CA VAL A 116 -8.50 28.20 41.02
C VAL A 116 -9.06 27.69 39.70
N CYS A 117 -8.44 28.09 38.61
CA CYS A 117 -8.68 27.56 37.28
C CYS A 117 -7.55 26.59 36.95
N GLU A 118 -7.82 25.30 37.18
CA GLU A 118 -6.91 24.22 36.86
C GLU A 118 -7.29 23.62 35.49
N SER A 119 -6.40 22.84 34.89
CA SER A 119 -6.57 22.33 33.53
C SER A 119 -7.81 21.43 33.37
N ASN A 120 -8.19 20.66 34.39
CA ASN A 120 -9.33 19.74 34.36
C ASN A 120 -10.54 20.20 35.20
N TYR A 121 -10.40 21.17 36.11
CA TYR A 121 -11.51 21.67 36.93
C TYR A 121 -11.38 23.14 37.34
N MET A 122 -12.49 23.72 37.78
CA MET A 122 -12.57 25.01 38.45
C MET A 122 -12.87 24.78 39.93
N GLU A 123 -12.18 25.46 40.83
CA GLU A 123 -12.39 25.38 42.27
C GLU A 123 -12.68 26.76 42.85
N VAL A 124 -13.70 26.82 43.70
CA VAL A 124 -14.00 27.98 44.53
C VAL A 124 -14.02 27.56 45.98
N SER A 125 -13.27 28.27 46.80
CA SER A 125 -13.12 28.02 48.22
C SER A 125 -13.43 29.31 48.97
N VAL A 126 -14.45 29.31 49.82
CA VAL A 126 -14.94 30.50 50.53
C VAL A 126 -14.86 30.26 52.03
N ARG A 127 -14.41 31.27 52.78
CA ARG A 127 -14.39 31.24 54.24
C ARG A 127 -15.81 31.23 54.80
N LYS A 128 -16.07 30.38 55.78
CA LYS A 128 -17.32 30.36 56.54
C LYS A 128 -17.39 31.59 57.43
N GLU A 129 -18.39 32.44 57.21
CA GLU A 129 -18.75 33.52 58.14
C GLU A 129 -19.78 32.97 59.12
N VAL A 130 -19.30 32.51 60.27
CA VAL A 130 -20.17 32.09 61.38
C VAL A 130 -20.40 33.31 62.29
N PRO A 131 -21.65 33.71 62.55
CA PRO A 131 -21.94 34.74 63.54
C PRO A 131 -21.31 34.36 64.89
N GLN A 132 -20.48 35.23 65.46
CA GLN A 132 -19.98 35.00 66.81
C GLN A 132 -21.17 34.94 67.78
N PRO A 133 -21.21 34.01 68.75
CA PRO A 133 -22.26 33.99 69.74
C PRO A 133 -22.27 35.34 70.46
N ILE A 134 -23.45 35.96 70.50
CA ILE A 134 -23.69 37.23 71.20
C ILE A 134 -23.20 37.05 72.64
N LYS A 135 -22.25 37.88 73.08
CA LYS A 135 -21.57 37.78 74.39
C LYS A 135 -22.49 37.85 75.62
N ASP A 136 -23.79 38.08 75.45
CA ASP A 136 -24.76 38.29 76.53
C ASP A 136 -25.84 37.20 76.64
N PHE A 137 -25.72 36.06 75.95
CA PHE A 137 -26.54 34.88 76.28
C PHE A 137 -25.91 34.10 77.43
N ILE A 138 -26.56 34.19 78.59
CA ILE A 138 -26.22 33.53 79.84
C ILE A 138 -26.25 32.00 79.66
N GLN A 139 -25.35 31.33 80.38
CA GLN A 139 -25.21 29.88 80.53
C GLN A 139 -26.56 29.14 80.57
N ASP A 140 -26.96 28.53 79.46
CA ASP A 140 -27.90 27.43 79.46
C ASP A 140 -27.19 26.17 78.99
N THR A 141 -27.31 25.15 79.82
CA THR A 141 -26.73 23.80 79.70
C THR A 141 -26.97 23.19 78.31
N PRO A 142 -25.94 22.60 77.66
CA PRO A 142 -26.07 21.94 76.35
C PRO A 142 -27.13 20.84 76.31
N GLU A 143 -27.53 20.31 77.47
CA GLU A 143 -28.47 19.20 77.58
C GLU A 143 -29.92 19.54 77.19
N ASP A 144 -30.42 20.77 77.38
CA ASP A 144 -31.85 21.06 77.17
C ASP A 144 -32.26 21.17 75.68
N TRP A 145 -31.33 21.52 74.80
CA TRP A 145 -31.59 21.59 73.35
C TRP A 145 -31.57 20.22 72.66
N THR A 146 -30.91 19.22 73.27
CA THR A 146 -30.81 17.86 72.71
C THR A 146 -32.13 17.10 72.70
N VAL A 147 -33.15 17.59 73.43
CA VAL A 147 -34.49 16.98 73.50
C VAL A 147 -35.42 17.51 72.41
N VAL A 148 -35.17 18.71 71.86
CA VAL A 148 -36.08 19.39 70.93
C VAL A 148 -35.67 19.20 69.46
N PHE A 149 -34.37 19.00 69.18
CA PHE A 149 -33.86 18.72 67.83
C PHE A 149 -32.80 17.60 67.86
N PRO A 150 -33.19 16.34 67.59
CA PRO A 150 -32.25 15.22 67.55
C PRO A 150 -31.17 15.37 66.47
N GLU A 151 -31.46 16.14 65.40
CA GLU A 151 -30.51 16.42 64.32
C GLU A 151 -29.41 17.44 64.68
N ALA A 152 -29.47 18.08 65.85
CA ALA A 152 -28.44 19.02 66.31
C ALA A 152 -27.16 18.33 66.83
N LYS A 153 -27.12 16.98 66.87
CA LYS A 153 -25.97 16.18 67.31
C LYS A 153 -24.96 15.83 66.21
N ALA A 154 -25.05 16.41 65.02
CA ALA A 154 -24.00 16.24 64.01
C ALA A 154 -22.86 17.25 64.26
N GLU A 155 -21.82 16.78 64.94
CA GLU A 155 -20.47 17.29 64.79
C GLU A 155 -20.12 17.34 63.28
N GLU A 156 -19.43 18.41 62.87
CA GLU A 156 -19.07 18.81 61.49
C GLU A 156 -20.15 19.51 60.65
N ALA A 157 -19.85 20.75 60.26
CA ALA A 157 -20.71 21.58 59.42
C ALA A 157 -20.79 21.01 57.99
N SER A 158 -21.87 20.27 57.72
CA SER A 158 -22.13 19.60 56.43
C SER A 158 -22.87 20.51 55.44
N ILE A 159 -22.44 20.44 54.17
CA ILE A 159 -23.19 21.03 53.05
C ILE A 159 -24.47 20.22 52.89
N TRP A 160 -25.61 20.88 52.70
CA TRP A 160 -26.89 20.18 52.53
C TRP A 160 -27.49 20.36 51.14
N GLN A 161 -27.22 21.48 50.46
CA GLN A 161 -27.74 21.76 49.14
C GLN A 161 -26.86 22.75 48.38
N ILE A 162 -26.76 22.57 47.07
CA ILE A 162 -26.20 23.54 46.13
C ILE A 162 -27.29 23.99 45.14
N VAL A 163 -27.32 25.28 44.83
CA VAL A 163 -28.24 25.86 43.85
C VAL A 163 -27.44 26.51 42.73
N PHE A 164 -27.60 26.00 41.51
CA PHE A 164 -27.04 26.58 40.29
C PHE A 164 -28.01 27.60 39.71
N HIS A 165 -27.51 28.81 39.43
CA HIS A 165 -28.29 29.90 38.87
C HIS A 165 -28.08 29.95 37.36
N GLN A 166 -28.94 29.26 36.60
CA GLN A 166 -28.97 29.35 35.15
C GLN A 166 -29.94 30.47 34.72
N PRO A 167 -29.79 31.03 33.50
CA PRO A 167 -30.65 32.11 33.02
C PRO A 167 -32.14 31.75 32.94
N GLU A 168 -32.43 30.47 32.66
CA GLU A 168 -33.79 29.97 32.40
C GLU A 168 -34.43 29.31 33.65
N GLU A 169 -33.64 28.70 34.53
CA GLU A 169 -34.11 28.00 35.73
C GLU A 169 -33.07 27.99 36.85
N LYS A 170 -33.52 27.86 38.11
CA LYS A 170 -32.64 27.57 39.26
C LYS A 170 -32.65 26.07 39.54
N LYS A 171 -31.51 25.40 39.37
CA LYS A 171 -31.38 23.96 39.62
C LYS A 171 -30.77 23.71 40.97
N ALA A 172 -31.53 23.13 41.88
CA ALA A 172 -31.05 22.76 43.21
C ALA A 172 -30.71 21.26 43.25
N LEU A 173 -29.54 20.91 43.80
CA LEU A 173 -29.09 19.52 43.99
C LEU A 173 -28.71 19.29 45.45
N LEU A 174 -29.05 18.11 45.96
CA LEU A 174 -28.47 17.60 47.21
C LEU A 174 -27.01 17.22 46.98
N VAL A 175 -26.22 17.14 48.05
CA VAL A 175 -24.78 16.84 47.96
C VAL A 175 -24.51 15.48 47.30
N SER A 176 -25.30 14.46 47.62
CA SER A 176 -25.19 13.12 46.98
C SER A 176 -25.44 13.17 45.48
N ASP A 177 -26.43 13.95 45.06
CA ASP A 177 -26.83 14.07 43.66
C ASP A 177 -25.82 14.90 42.88
N ALA A 178 -25.27 15.94 43.51
CA ALA A 178 -24.20 16.74 42.95
C ALA A 178 -22.89 15.94 42.81
N TRP A 179 -22.53 15.13 43.81
CA TRP A 179 -21.40 14.21 43.71
C TRP A 179 -21.58 13.22 42.56
N SER A 180 -22.75 12.58 42.48
CA SER A 180 -23.10 11.65 41.40
C SER A 180 -23.11 12.32 40.02
N ALA A 181 -23.33 13.64 39.98
CA ALA A 181 -23.36 14.44 38.76
C ALA A 181 -21.99 15.02 38.36
N GLY A 182 -20.91 14.74 39.10
CA GLY A 182 -19.57 15.19 38.72
C GLY A 182 -18.96 16.29 39.59
N TYR A 183 -19.68 16.79 40.61
CA TYR A 183 -19.24 17.94 41.40
C TYR A 183 -18.53 17.52 42.69
N GLY A 184 -17.38 18.10 42.96
CA GLY A 184 -16.69 17.93 44.24
C GLY A 184 -17.19 18.95 45.24
N LEU A 185 -17.82 18.51 46.33
CA LEU A 185 -18.23 19.39 47.43
C LEU A 185 -17.52 18.96 48.71
N ASN A 186 -16.84 19.91 49.36
CA ASN A 186 -16.22 19.66 50.65
C ASN A 186 -16.44 20.87 51.57
N ALA A 187 -16.61 20.61 52.86
CA ALA A 187 -16.70 21.65 53.86
C ALA A 187 -15.79 21.30 55.05
N THR A 188 -14.77 22.13 55.25
CA THR A 188 -13.92 22.07 56.45
C THR A 188 -14.49 22.98 57.53
N ASP A 189 -13.96 22.95 58.75
CA ASP A 189 -14.45 23.80 59.85
C ASP A 189 -14.58 25.28 59.49
N ASN A 190 -13.67 25.78 58.65
CA ASN A 190 -13.57 27.20 58.32
C ASN A 190 -13.92 27.54 56.87
N ARG A 191 -14.15 26.56 55.97
CA ARG A 191 -14.36 26.84 54.53
C ARG A 191 -15.36 25.91 53.86
N VAL A 192 -15.95 26.41 52.78
CA VAL A 192 -16.77 25.65 51.81
C VAL A 192 -16.01 25.63 50.49
N VAL A 193 -15.83 24.44 49.93
CA VAL A 193 -15.13 24.19 48.66
C VAL A 193 -16.08 23.55 47.68
N LEU A 194 -16.12 24.10 46.46
CA LEU A 194 -16.85 23.55 45.32
C LEU A 194 -15.88 23.39 44.15
N ARG A 195 -15.86 22.19 43.58
CA ARG A 195 -15.11 21.81 42.38
C ARG A 195 -16.05 21.44 41.26
N ILE A 196 -15.78 21.99 40.09
CA ILE A 196 -16.60 21.82 38.91
C ILE A 196 -15.69 21.45 37.74
N PRO A 197 -15.84 20.26 37.11
CA PRO A 197 -15.11 19.96 35.90
C PRO A 197 -15.57 20.88 34.77
N HIS A 198 -14.66 21.25 33.87
CA HIS A 198 -14.99 22.11 32.72
C HIS A 198 -16.05 21.51 31.78
N THR A 199 -16.26 20.20 31.86
CA THR A 199 -17.27 19.44 31.10
C THR A 199 -18.65 19.38 31.76
N ALA A 200 -18.83 19.96 32.95
CA ALA A 200 -20.09 19.87 33.69
C ALA A 200 -21.24 20.60 32.99
N ALA A 201 -22.46 20.04 33.04
CA ALA A 201 -23.62 20.55 32.31
C ALA A 201 -24.10 21.95 32.76
N GLN A 202 -23.70 22.42 33.94
CA GLN A 202 -24.08 23.72 34.48
C GLN A 202 -23.07 24.84 34.13
N VAL A 203 -21.99 24.52 33.40
CA VAL A 203 -21.01 25.48 32.88
C VAL A 203 -21.63 26.32 31.77
N GLN A 204 -21.42 27.63 31.85
CA GLN A 204 -21.85 28.61 30.85
C GLN A 204 -20.63 29.27 30.24
N LEU A 205 -20.60 29.40 28.92
CA LEU A 205 -19.57 30.17 28.21
C LEU A 205 -20.08 31.60 28.03
N LEU A 206 -19.42 32.57 28.66
CA LEU A 206 -19.80 33.98 28.61
C LEU A 206 -18.60 34.81 28.15
N GLU A 207 -18.82 35.67 27.16
CA GLU A 207 -17.79 36.59 26.67
C GLU A 207 -17.82 37.91 27.47
N ASP A 208 -16.66 38.36 27.94
CA ASP A 208 -16.45 39.67 28.54
C ASP A 208 -15.14 40.28 28.04
N GLN A 209 -15.21 41.52 27.55
CA GLN A 209 -14.05 42.24 26.98
C GLN A 209 -13.30 41.47 25.87
N GLY A 210 -14.01 40.66 25.09
CA GLY A 210 -13.43 39.85 24.00
C GLY A 210 -12.74 38.56 24.46
N ILE A 211 -12.93 38.16 25.72
CA ILE A 211 -12.42 36.91 26.30
C ILE A 211 -13.59 36.07 26.77
N THR A 212 -13.60 34.81 26.37
CA THR A 212 -14.59 33.81 26.76
C THR A 212 -14.22 33.20 28.11
N PHE A 213 -15.16 33.21 29.04
CA PHE A 213 -15.04 32.57 30.34
C PHE A 213 -15.97 31.35 30.45
N SER A 214 -15.45 30.29 31.05
CA SER A 214 -16.20 29.16 31.60
C SER A 214 -16.69 29.56 32.99
N VAL A 215 -18.00 29.65 33.16
CA VAL A 215 -18.62 30.30 34.33
C VAL A 215 -19.66 29.40 34.95
N VAL A 216 -19.64 29.34 36.27
CA VAL A 216 -20.70 28.69 37.06
C VAL A 216 -21.13 29.63 38.16
N ARG A 217 -22.38 30.09 38.08
CA ARG A 217 -23.03 30.85 39.14
C ARG A 217 -23.74 29.89 40.07
N SER A 218 -23.32 29.85 41.32
CA SER A 218 -23.93 28.93 42.30
C SER A 218 -23.94 29.51 43.71
N SER A 219 -24.89 29.05 44.51
CA SER A 219 -24.92 29.30 45.95
C SER A 219 -24.93 27.98 46.68
N THR A 220 -24.01 27.83 47.63
CA THR A 220 -23.88 26.62 48.43
C THR A 220 -24.44 26.89 49.82
N PHE A 221 -25.33 26.02 50.28
CA PHE A 221 -25.93 26.11 51.60
C PHE A 221 -25.31 25.06 52.53
N TYR A 222 -24.84 25.50 53.69
CA TYR A 222 -24.26 24.63 54.70
C TYR A 222 -24.98 24.79 56.03
N LYS A 223 -25.03 23.69 56.78
CA LYS A 223 -25.59 23.66 58.13
C LYS A 223 -24.48 23.94 59.14
N HIS A 224 -24.75 24.83 60.08
CA HIS A 224 -23.92 25.06 61.24
C HIS A 224 -24.81 25.11 62.47
N GLN A 225 -24.73 24.08 63.33
CA GLN A 225 -25.66 23.86 64.45
C GLN A 225 -27.12 23.86 63.97
N TRP A 226 -27.95 24.79 64.46
CA TRP A 226 -29.35 24.98 64.04
C TRP A 226 -29.53 25.96 62.88
N MET A 227 -28.46 26.57 62.36
CA MET A 227 -28.54 27.58 61.30
C MET A 227 -28.22 26.99 59.92
N ILE A 228 -28.96 27.45 58.90
CA ILE A 228 -28.61 27.27 57.49
C ILE A 228 -28.01 28.57 57.00
N LEU A 229 -26.75 28.52 56.57
CA LEU A 229 -26.01 29.65 56.02
C LEU A 229 -25.79 29.44 54.52
N MET A 230 -25.79 30.54 53.77
CA MET A 230 -25.60 30.55 52.32
C MET A 230 -24.28 31.26 51.99
N VAL A 231 -23.48 30.65 51.12
CA VAL A 231 -22.28 31.26 50.56
C VAL A 231 -22.36 31.30 49.04
N ASP A 232 -21.86 32.38 48.46
CA ASP A 232 -21.72 32.52 47.01
C ASP A 232 -20.50 31.73 46.55
N THR A 233 -20.74 30.70 45.75
CA THR A 233 -19.71 29.80 45.18
C THR A 233 -19.63 29.99 43.67
N THR A 234 -19.72 31.24 43.22
CA THR A 234 -19.52 31.59 41.80
C THR A 234 -18.04 31.52 41.42
N VAL A 235 -17.75 30.88 40.29
CA VAL A 235 -16.40 30.77 39.70
C VAL A 235 -16.44 31.08 38.20
N ALA A 236 -15.36 31.66 37.69
CA ALA A 236 -15.19 32.00 36.28
C ALA A 236 -13.73 31.83 35.88
N CYS A 237 -13.48 31.06 34.82
CA CYS A 237 -12.14 30.73 34.34
C CYS A 237 -12.01 31.04 32.84
N PRO A 238 -10.93 31.70 32.40
CA PRO A 238 -10.75 32.06 30.98
C PRO A 238 -10.51 30.80 30.13
N VAL A 239 -11.24 30.71 29.02
CA VAL A 239 -11.13 29.62 28.04
C VAL A 239 -10.19 30.01 26.90
N ASP A 240 -10.21 31.28 26.51
CA ASP A 240 -9.31 31.89 25.53
C ASP A 240 -8.63 33.14 26.16
N GLY A 241 -8.11 34.05 25.33
CA GLY A 241 -7.35 35.23 25.75
C GLY A 241 -5.91 35.22 25.27
N GLU A 242 -5.50 34.16 24.57
CA GLU A 242 -4.26 34.08 23.81
C GLU A 242 -4.41 34.58 22.36
N ASP A 243 -3.48 35.44 21.94
CA ASP A 243 -3.31 35.89 20.56
C ASP A 243 -1.89 35.58 20.07
N TYR A 244 -1.76 35.33 18.77
CA TYR A 244 -0.53 34.91 18.12
C TYR A 244 -0.14 35.91 17.04
N THR A 245 0.74 36.85 17.39
CA THR A 245 1.23 37.87 16.47
C THR A 245 2.75 37.92 16.46
N ASN A 246 3.36 38.00 15.27
CA ASN A 246 4.81 38.14 15.08
C ASN A 246 5.66 37.16 15.91
N LYS A 247 5.33 35.85 15.88
CA LYS A 247 5.99 34.79 16.67
C LYS A 247 6.03 35.05 18.19
N THR A 248 5.02 35.76 18.69
CA THR A 248 4.84 36.05 20.11
C THR A 248 3.44 35.65 20.53
N VAL A 249 3.35 34.91 21.63
CA VAL A 249 2.10 34.61 22.33
C VAL A 249 1.79 35.79 23.23
N THR A 250 0.60 36.38 23.09
CA THR A 250 0.09 37.42 23.99
C THR A 250 -1.09 36.85 24.76
N TRP A 251 -0.94 36.63 26.06
CA TRP A 251 -2.01 36.17 26.93
C TRP A 251 -2.56 37.33 27.75
N THR A 252 -3.86 37.62 27.60
CA THR A 252 -4.52 38.78 28.20
C THR A 252 -5.63 38.32 29.12
N ILE A 253 -5.66 38.85 30.35
CA ILE A 253 -6.70 38.60 31.35
C ILE A 253 -7.23 39.94 31.90
N PRO A 254 -8.55 40.18 31.93
CA PRO A 254 -9.13 41.37 32.56
C PRO A 254 -8.97 41.34 34.08
N LYS A 255 -8.66 42.50 34.68
CA LYS A 255 -8.60 42.63 36.15
C LYS A 255 -9.98 42.60 36.79
N TYR A 256 -10.92 43.32 36.18
CA TYR A 256 -12.28 43.38 36.66
C TYR A 256 -13.12 42.39 35.86
N ILE A 257 -13.48 41.28 36.50
CA ILE A 257 -14.39 40.27 35.95
C ILE A 257 -15.77 40.50 36.59
N PRO A 258 -16.73 41.13 35.88
CA PRO A 258 -18.02 41.52 36.46
C PRO A 258 -18.78 40.35 37.10
N LEU A 259 -18.59 39.14 36.56
CA LEU A 259 -19.20 37.90 37.01
C LEU A 259 -18.75 37.48 38.42
N LEU A 260 -17.50 37.74 38.77
CA LEU A 260 -16.92 37.43 40.08
C LEU A 260 -17.09 38.58 41.08
N SER A 261 -17.39 39.78 40.57
CA SER A 261 -17.55 41.01 41.35
C SER A 261 -19.02 41.47 41.43
N ALA A 262 -19.97 40.60 41.10
CA ALA A 262 -21.39 40.94 41.02
C ALA A 262 -21.95 41.48 42.35
N GLY A 263 -22.20 42.79 42.40
CA GLY A 263 -22.71 43.49 43.58
C GLY A 263 -21.63 44.09 44.49
N ALA A 264 -20.35 43.98 44.14
CA ALA A 264 -19.30 44.82 44.72
C ALA A 264 -19.34 46.22 44.08
N THR A 265 -19.08 47.26 44.87
CA THR A 265 -19.04 48.67 44.42
C THR A 265 -17.65 49.28 44.50
N ASN A 266 -16.71 48.60 45.16
CA ASN A 266 -15.31 48.99 45.25
C ASN A 266 -14.43 47.82 44.83
N PHE A 267 -13.40 48.11 44.04
CA PHE A 267 -12.42 47.12 43.56
C PHE A 267 -11.01 47.71 43.73
N LYS A 268 -10.18 47.04 44.53
CA LYS A 268 -8.81 47.44 44.78
C LYS A 268 -7.86 46.32 44.37
N ASP A 269 -7.06 46.58 43.34
CA ASP A 269 -6.01 45.67 42.87
C ASP A 269 -4.90 45.58 43.93
N VAL A 270 -4.56 44.36 44.38
CA VAL A 270 -3.61 44.12 45.49
C VAL A 270 -2.30 43.53 44.97
N LEU A 271 -2.36 42.42 44.23
CA LEU A 271 -1.18 41.69 43.79
C LEU A 271 -1.42 41.03 42.44
N VAL A 272 -0.43 41.12 41.56
CA VAL A 272 -0.38 40.39 40.28
C VAL A 272 0.98 39.70 40.20
N GLU A 273 0.97 38.38 40.22
CA GLU A 273 2.17 37.55 40.05
C GLU A 273 1.96 36.57 38.90
N THR A 274 3.02 36.33 38.15
CA THR A 274 2.97 35.43 37.00
C THR A 274 4.18 34.52 37.00
N GLY A 275 4.05 33.42 36.27
CA GLY A 275 5.20 32.61 35.95
C GLY A 275 4.87 31.45 35.04
N VAL A 276 5.76 30.48 35.05
CA VAL A 276 5.73 29.31 34.16
C VAL A 276 5.91 28.06 35.01
N ASP A 277 5.15 27.02 34.68
CA ASP A 277 5.15 25.74 35.42
C ASP A 277 4.95 25.93 36.93
N LEU A 278 4.00 26.81 37.31
CA LEU A 278 3.66 27.18 38.69
C LEU A 278 4.78 27.80 39.53
N ARG A 279 5.92 28.14 38.93
CA ARG A 279 7.02 28.85 39.59
C ARG A 279 6.99 30.35 39.29
N LYS A 280 6.78 31.16 40.33
CA LYS A 280 6.80 32.63 40.25
C LYS A 280 8.11 33.11 39.66
N LEU A 281 8.02 33.92 38.61
CA LEU A 281 9.21 34.46 37.94
C LEU A 281 9.51 35.86 38.48
N SER A 282 10.76 36.06 38.89
CA SER A 282 11.24 37.39 39.23
C SER A 282 11.36 38.28 37.99
N THR A 283 11.35 39.59 38.18
CA THR A 283 11.56 40.57 37.09
C THR A 283 12.87 40.34 36.32
N LYS A 284 13.91 39.85 37.00
CA LYS A 284 15.20 39.50 36.38
C LYS A 284 15.10 38.25 35.51
N GLU A 285 14.44 37.19 35.99
CA GLU A 285 14.22 35.96 35.22
C GLU A 285 13.35 36.24 33.99
N MET A 286 12.26 37.00 34.14
CA MET A 286 11.40 37.40 33.02
C MET A 286 12.20 38.18 31.95
N ALA A 287 13.02 39.15 32.36
CA ALA A 287 13.87 39.89 31.43
C ALA A 287 14.88 38.98 30.70
N SER A 288 15.50 38.03 31.42
CA SER A 288 16.45 37.07 30.82
C SER A 288 15.79 36.16 29.77
N ARG A 289 14.53 35.80 30.00
CA ARG A 289 13.70 34.97 29.11
C ARG A 289 12.95 35.78 28.05
N LYS A 290 13.09 37.11 28.06
CA LYS A 290 12.40 38.08 27.19
C LYS A 290 10.87 38.06 27.35
N TYR A 291 10.39 37.70 28.54
CA TYR A 291 8.97 37.81 28.90
C TYR A 291 8.65 39.25 29.27
N VAL A 292 7.50 39.73 28.78
CA VAL A 292 7.02 41.08 29.07
C VAL A 292 5.68 40.97 29.77
N LEU A 293 5.67 41.32 31.05
CA LEU A 293 4.46 41.49 31.85
C LEU A 293 4.05 42.96 31.82
N SER A 294 2.86 43.24 31.30
CA SER A 294 2.20 44.54 31.36
C SER A 294 1.01 44.45 32.31
N ASN A 295 1.03 45.27 33.35
CA ASN A 295 -0.03 45.35 34.35
C ASN A 295 -0.73 46.71 34.24
N ASP A 296 -1.66 46.83 33.29
CA ASP A 296 -2.35 48.09 32.99
C ASP A 296 -3.54 48.32 33.94
N LEU A 297 -4.30 49.40 33.77
CA LEU A 297 -5.45 49.72 34.65
C LEU A 297 -6.56 48.66 34.60
N ASN A 298 -6.81 48.07 33.42
CA ASN A 298 -7.95 47.17 33.19
C ASN A 298 -7.53 45.72 32.89
N THR A 299 -6.31 45.49 32.43
CA THR A 299 -5.87 44.18 31.93
C THR A 299 -4.48 43.81 32.46
N ILE A 300 -4.27 42.50 32.57
CA ILE A 300 -2.97 41.87 32.84
C ILE A 300 -2.59 41.17 31.54
N MET A 301 -1.46 41.57 30.94
CA MET A 301 -0.98 41.00 29.68
C MET A 301 0.40 40.40 29.87
N MET A 302 0.57 39.16 29.40
CA MET A 302 1.86 38.48 29.35
C MET A 302 2.24 38.22 27.89
N LYS A 303 3.39 38.71 27.46
CA LYS A 303 3.94 38.46 26.10
C LYS A 303 5.16 37.54 26.17
N ILE A 304 5.10 36.48 25.38
CA ILE A 304 6.05 35.37 25.42
C ILE A 304 6.49 35.05 23.99
N PRO A 305 7.78 35.21 23.67
CA PRO A 305 8.29 34.77 22.37
C PRO A 305 8.14 33.26 22.20
N ILE A 306 7.72 32.82 21.03
CA ILE A 306 7.65 31.39 20.70
C ILE A 306 9.07 30.81 20.70
N GLY A 307 9.26 29.68 21.38
CA GLY A 307 10.57 29.04 21.57
C GLY A 307 11.38 29.59 22.76
N ALA A 308 10.77 30.38 23.63
CA ALA A 308 11.42 30.88 24.83
C ALA A 308 11.56 29.81 25.94
N GLU A 309 12.40 30.10 26.93
CA GLU A 309 12.72 29.15 28.01
C GLU A 309 11.53 28.94 28.97
N GLY A 310 11.14 27.68 29.16
CA GLY A 310 9.99 27.31 29.98
C GLY A 310 8.82 26.78 29.16
N GLY A 311 8.86 26.92 27.82
CA GLY A 311 8.03 26.13 26.92
C GLY A 311 8.85 25.08 26.17
N TYR A 312 8.15 24.21 25.44
CA TYR A 312 8.75 23.15 24.63
C TYR A 312 8.00 22.98 23.31
N TYR A 313 8.69 22.43 22.31
CA TYR A 313 8.05 22.03 21.06
C TYR A 313 7.53 20.61 21.17
N LYS A 314 6.30 20.39 20.73
CA LYS A 314 5.70 19.07 20.53
C LYS A 314 5.38 18.85 19.07
N THR A 315 5.48 17.60 18.64
CA THR A 315 5.11 17.20 17.30
C THR A 315 3.59 17.25 17.15
N SER A 316 3.12 17.70 15.99
CA SER A 316 1.70 17.70 15.67
C SER A 316 1.52 17.26 14.23
N VAL A 317 0.49 16.47 13.96
CA VAL A 317 0.15 16.04 12.60
C VAL A 317 -1.13 16.71 12.16
N SER A 318 -1.10 17.40 11.02
CA SER A 318 -2.31 17.98 10.41
C SER A 318 -2.42 17.53 8.96
N ASN A 319 -3.55 16.90 8.60
CA ASN A 319 -3.79 16.36 7.26
C ASN A 319 -2.65 15.45 6.75
N GLY A 320 -2.08 14.62 7.64
CA GLY A 320 -0.98 13.70 7.33
C GLY A 320 0.40 14.37 7.16
N ARG A 321 0.51 15.70 7.35
CA ARG A 321 1.77 16.43 7.31
C ARG A 321 2.33 16.64 8.70
N LEU A 322 3.65 16.51 8.79
CA LEU A 322 4.40 16.79 10.01
C LEU A 322 4.49 18.30 10.25
N GLY A 323 4.21 18.71 11.48
CA GLY A 323 4.50 20.04 11.98
C GLY A 323 4.87 20.01 13.45
N ALA A 324 5.03 21.19 14.01
CA ALA A 324 5.30 21.39 15.42
C ALA A 324 4.36 22.45 15.98
N LYS A 325 4.07 22.32 17.28
CA LYS A 325 3.44 23.34 18.10
C LYS A 325 4.35 23.64 19.27
N TYR A 326 4.42 24.90 19.67
CA TYR A 326 5.06 25.29 20.92
C TYR A 326 4.01 25.29 22.03
N SER A 327 4.30 24.60 23.13
CA SER A 327 3.47 24.60 24.34
C SER A 327 4.21 25.27 25.49
N ILE A 328 3.49 26.03 26.30
CA ILE A 328 4.00 26.61 27.55
C ILE A 328 2.89 26.65 28.60
N ASN A 329 3.20 26.20 29.82
CA ASN A 329 2.27 26.24 30.95
C ASN A 329 2.44 27.55 31.71
N LEU A 330 1.53 28.48 31.51
CA LEU A 330 1.51 29.74 32.25
C LEU A 330 0.68 29.62 33.49
N PHE A 331 1.05 30.41 34.50
CA PHE A 331 0.15 30.69 35.59
C PHE A 331 0.14 32.17 35.95
N LEU A 332 -1.02 32.61 36.44
CA LEU A 332 -1.30 33.95 36.92
C LEU A 332 -1.96 33.85 38.29
N GLU A 333 -1.44 34.59 39.25
CA GLU A 333 -2.07 34.83 40.54
C GLU A 333 -2.48 36.31 40.62
N HIS A 334 -3.77 36.56 40.68
CA HIS A 334 -4.34 37.89 40.83
C HIS A 334 -5.10 38.00 42.16
N GLN A 335 -4.73 38.96 43.00
CA GLN A 335 -5.42 39.25 44.25
C GLN A 335 -6.04 40.64 44.20
N TRP A 336 -7.30 40.73 44.62
CA TRP A 336 -8.01 41.99 44.78
C TRP A 336 -8.83 42.01 46.06
N GLU A 337 -9.10 43.21 46.55
CA GLU A 337 -9.95 43.46 47.70
C GLU A 337 -11.22 44.17 47.25
N ASP A 338 -12.38 43.64 47.66
CA ASP A 338 -13.68 44.23 47.39
C ASP A 338 -14.53 44.31 48.66
N ASN A 339 -15.60 45.09 48.62
CA ASN A 339 -16.46 45.35 49.77
C ASN A 339 -17.47 44.24 50.11
N LYS A 340 -17.50 43.14 49.34
CA LYS A 340 -18.50 42.08 49.50
C LYS A 340 -17.89 40.75 49.94
N TRP A 341 -16.75 40.37 49.39
CA TRP A 341 -16.04 39.13 49.68
C TRP A 341 -14.67 39.36 50.34
N GLY A 342 -14.27 40.62 50.55
CA GLY A 342 -12.96 40.96 51.12
C GLY A 342 -11.83 40.65 50.15
N LEU A 343 -10.76 40.02 50.64
CA LEU A 343 -9.63 39.60 49.80
C LEU A 343 -10.01 38.35 48.99
N THR A 344 -9.99 38.48 47.66
CA THR A 344 -10.12 37.36 46.73
C THR A 344 -8.76 37.06 46.09
N ARG A 345 -8.38 35.78 46.06
CA ARG A 345 -7.22 35.27 45.31
C ARG A 345 -7.69 34.42 44.14
N HIS A 346 -7.31 34.78 42.93
CA HIS A 346 -7.64 34.07 41.70
C HIS A 346 -6.37 33.53 41.05
N THR A 347 -6.26 32.21 40.99
CA THR A 347 -5.13 31.50 40.39
C THR A 347 -5.59 30.88 39.08
N ILE A 348 -4.97 31.25 37.98
CA ILE A 348 -5.27 30.72 36.65
C ILE A 348 -4.06 29.95 36.15
N ILE A 349 -4.24 28.67 35.85
CA ILE A 349 -3.24 27.77 35.27
C ILE A 349 -3.70 27.47 33.85
N LYS A 350 -2.88 27.82 32.86
CA LYS A 350 -3.24 27.73 31.45
C LYS A 350 -2.07 27.17 30.64
N GLU A 351 -2.27 26.00 30.06
CA GLU A 351 -1.42 25.52 28.97
C GLU A 351 -1.80 26.28 27.69
N ILE A 352 -0.82 26.95 27.09
CA ILE A 352 -0.99 27.65 25.82
C ILE A 352 -0.26 26.90 24.73
N GLU A 353 -0.98 26.53 23.68
CA GLU A 353 -0.46 25.82 22.51
C GLU A 353 -0.60 26.66 21.25
N THR A 354 0.52 26.91 20.57
CA THR A 354 0.50 27.67 19.32
C THR A 354 -0.23 26.92 18.20
N PRO A 355 -0.72 27.65 17.18
CA PRO A 355 -1.20 27.03 15.94
C PRO A 355 -0.14 26.13 15.29
N PHE A 356 -0.60 25.22 14.43
CA PHE A 356 0.24 24.29 13.69
C PHE A 356 1.21 25.04 12.75
N GLU A 357 2.51 24.78 12.90
CA GLU A 357 3.55 25.24 11.98
C GLU A 357 4.16 24.02 11.25
N GLN A 358 4.08 24.01 9.90
CA GLN A 358 4.60 22.91 9.10
C GLN A 358 6.13 22.87 9.15
N VAL A 359 6.70 21.68 9.37
CA VAL A 359 8.15 21.47 9.43
C VAL A 359 8.64 20.74 8.18
N GLU A 360 9.68 21.26 7.52
CA GLU A 360 10.34 20.58 6.41
C GLU A 360 11.39 19.58 6.93
N LEU A 361 11.35 18.36 6.41
CA LEU A 361 12.28 17.30 6.79
C LEU A 361 13.46 17.24 5.82
N ALA A 362 14.68 17.32 6.35
CA ALA A 362 15.89 17.10 5.57
C ALA A 362 16.12 15.60 5.34
N ILE A 363 16.23 15.18 4.07
CA ILE A 363 16.60 13.82 3.69
C ILE A 363 17.96 13.90 2.99
N THR A 364 18.98 13.25 3.58
CA THR A 364 20.36 13.32 3.07
C THR A 364 20.82 11.94 2.62
N ASN A 365 21.25 11.82 1.37
CA ASN A 365 21.85 10.61 0.84
C ASN A 365 23.37 10.59 1.13
N ASN A 366 23.77 9.74 2.05
CA ASN A 366 25.16 9.51 2.49
C ASN A 366 25.71 8.16 1.98
N SER A 367 25.21 7.69 0.83
CA SER A 367 25.59 6.38 0.27
C SER A 367 27.09 6.26 0.02
N ASN A 368 27.66 5.12 0.42
CA ASN A 368 29.06 4.80 0.17
C ASN A 368 29.16 3.77 -0.96
N LEU A 369 29.60 4.26 -2.12
CA LEU A 369 29.74 3.45 -3.33
C LEU A 369 30.82 2.37 -3.22
N SER A 370 31.86 2.59 -2.39
CA SER A 370 32.95 1.62 -2.22
C SER A 370 32.51 0.36 -1.48
N THR A 371 31.55 0.49 -0.57
CA THR A 371 31.01 -0.63 0.22
C THR A 371 29.74 -1.22 -0.38
N ARG A 372 29.26 -0.73 -1.54
CA ARG A 372 27.97 -1.09 -2.18
C ARG A 372 26.76 -0.98 -1.23
N LEU A 373 26.73 0.04 -0.37
CA LEU A 373 25.63 0.28 0.57
C LEU A 373 25.03 1.67 0.34
N MET A 374 23.70 1.73 0.19
CA MET A 374 22.96 2.97 0.28
C MET A 374 22.70 3.31 1.74
N ASN A 375 22.96 4.56 2.10
CA ASN A 375 22.83 5.05 3.46
C ASN A 375 22.11 6.40 3.41
N VAL A 376 20.90 6.46 3.95
CA VAL A 376 20.04 7.65 3.88
C VAL A 376 19.68 8.10 5.29
N THR A 377 19.99 9.34 5.61
CA THR A 377 19.64 9.97 6.88
C THR A 377 18.36 10.76 6.72
N VAL A 378 17.39 10.52 7.59
CA VAL A 378 16.02 11.05 7.48
C VAL A 378 15.71 11.93 8.68
N GLY A 379 15.43 13.19 8.37
CA GLY A 379 14.86 14.18 9.27
C GLY A 379 15.72 14.53 10.47
N THR A 380 15.13 15.30 11.37
CA THR A 380 15.50 15.39 12.78
C THR A 380 14.19 15.53 13.54
N PHE A 381 13.81 14.48 14.26
CA PHE A 381 12.52 14.39 14.92
C PHE A 381 12.66 14.75 16.40
N LEU A 382 11.61 15.34 16.96
CA LEU A 382 11.52 15.59 18.39
C LEU A 382 11.43 14.25 19.16
N PRO A 383 11.71 14.23 20.48
CA PRO A 383 11.79 13.00 21.26
C PRO A 383 10.50 12.16 21.24
N ASP A 384 9.37 12.80 21.00
CA ASP A 384 8.01 12.26 21.00
C ASP A 384 7.61 11.50 19.73
N VAL A 385 8.52 11.40 18.76
CA VAL A 385 8.31 10.68 17.49
C VAL A 385 9.03 9.34 17.47
N GLU A 386 8.33 8.31 17.06
CA GLU A 386 8.84 6.95 16.93
C GLU A 386 8.56 6.35 15.56
N LEU A 387 9.59 5.75 14.94
CA LEU A 387 9.45 5.00 13.69
C LEU A 387 8.87 3.62 14.00
N VAL A 388 7.74 3.28 13.39
CA VAL A 388 7.02 2.02 13.68
C VAL A 388 7.09 1.03 12.53
N ASN A 389 7.01 1.50 11.29
CA ASN A 389 6.97 0.64 10.12
C ASN A 389 7.70 1.26 8.92
N LEU A 390 8.01 0.40 7.96
CA LEU A 390 8.57 0.75 6.66
C LEU A 390 7.73 0.08 5.58
N THR A 391 7.46 0.81 4.50
CA THR A 391 6.77 0.30 3.32
C THR A 391 7.71 0.36 2.11
N PHE A 392 7.95 -0.79 1.49
CA PHE A 392 8.72 -0.93 0.24
C PHE A 392 8.01 -1.94 -0.66
N GLU A 393 7.97 -1.68 -1.97
CA GLU A 393 7.29 -2.53 -2.97
C GLU A 393 5.82 -2.88 -2.63
N GLY A 394 5.13 -2.01 -1.88
CA GLY A 394 3.76 -2.24 -1.44
C GLY A 394 3.62 -3.14 -0.20
N VAL A 395 4.71 -3.68 0.33
CA VAL A 395 4.73 -4.47 1.58
C VAL A 395 5.08 -3.56 2.74
N THR A 396 4.28 -3.60 3.82
CA THR A 396 4.55 -2.87 5.06
C THR A 396 5.03 -3.83 6.13
N VAL A 397 6.20 -3.53 6.73
CA VAL A 397 6.84 -4.35 7.76
C VAL A 397 7.19 -3.52 8.98
N ALA A 398 7.21 -4.14 10.16
CA ALA A 398 7.66 -3.47 11.38
C ALA A 398 9.19 -3.23 11.34
N VAL A 399 9.70 -2.23 12.06
CA VAL A 399 11.15 -1.93 12.12
C VAL A 399 12.02 -3.16 12.45
N PRO A 400 11.65 -4.05 13.41
CA PRO A 400 12.46 -5.24 13.70
C PRO A 400 12.47 -6.28 12.57
N GLU A 401 11.41 -6.35 11.78
CA GLU A 401 11.27 -7.31 10.66
C GLU A 401 11.99 -6.84 9.40
N ALA A 402 12.24 -5.53 9.27
CA ALA A 402 12.91 -4.93 8.12
C ALA A 402 14.32 -5.52 7.86
N VAL A 403 15.01 -6.01 8.89
CA VAL A 403 16.32 -6.68 8.77
C VAL A 403 16.23 -7.95 7.92
N GLN A 404 15.12 -8.70 8.00
CA GLN A 404 14.91 -9.90 7.18
C GLN A 404 14.77 -9.56 5.69
N HIS A 405 14.39 -8.32 5.37
CA HIS A 405 14.27 -7.79 4.03
C HIS A 405 15.53 -7.03 3.57
N GLY A 406 16.63 -7.10 4.32
CA GLY A 406 17.91 -6.49 3.97
C GLY A 406 18.06 -5.02 4.36
N TYR A 407 17.13 -4.47 5.16
CA TYR A 407 17.17 -3.10 5.65
C TYR A 407 17.68 -3.04 7.09
N THR A 408 18.71 -2.24 7.34
CA THR A 408 19.17 -1.96 8.70
C THR A 408 18.85 -0.51 9.05
N ILE A 409 18.14 -0.31 10.17
CA ILE A 409 17.75 1.01 10.64
C ILE A 409 18.57 1.35 11.89
N TYR A 410 19.27 2.48 11.85
CA TYR A 410 19.95 3.04 13.02
C TYR A 410 19.22 4.28 13.52
N ARG A 411 19.14 4.40 14.84
CA ARG A 411 18.61 5.58 15.53
C ARG A 411 19.76 6.31 16.21
N THR A 412 19.97 7.57 15.84
CA THR A 412 20.95 8.45 16.51
C THR A 412 20.21 9.45 17.38
N ARG A 413 20.60 9.56 18.65
CA ARG A 413 20.03 10.50 19.62
C ARG A 413 21.03 11.66 19.83
N TYR A 414 20.55 12.90 19.80
CA TYR A 414 21.35 14.10 20.04
C TYR A 414 21.24 14.55 21.51
N SER A 415 22.13 15.45 21.93
CA SER A 415 22.17 15.96 23.32
C SER A 415 20.90 16.70 23.74
N ASN A 416 20.14 17.27 22.79
CA ASN A 416 18.84 17.91 23.00
C ASN A 416 17.67 16.91 23.01
N GLY A 417 17.93 15.60 22.96
CA GLY A 417 16.92 14.55 22.92
C GLY A 417 16.33 14.26 21.54
N SER A 418 16.62 15.09 20.53
CA SER A 418 16.13 14.84 19.16
C SER A 418 16.73 13.56 18.57
N LYS A 419 16.03 12.99 17.60
CA LYS A 419 16.34 11.69 17.02
C LYS A 419 16.44 11.80 15.51
N THR A 420 17.43 11.14 14.91
CA THR A 420 17.52 10.95 13.46
C THR A 420 17.53 9.48 13.13
N TYR A 421 16.88 9.12 12.04
CA TYR A 421 16.83 7.74 11.56
C TYR A 421 17.71 7.59 10.34
N ILE A 422 18.51 6.53 10.31
CA ILE A 422 19.43 6.21 9.23
C ILE A 422 18.99 4.87 8.65
N ILE A 423 18.67 4.86 7.37
CA ILE A 423 18.27 3.67 6.62
C ILE A 423 19.47 3.21 5.82
N GLN A 424 19.90 1.98 6.06
CA GLN A 424 20.96 1.34 5.31
C GLN A 424 20.40 0.13 4.53
N ALA A 425 20.70 0.08 3.24
CA ALA A 425 20.30 -1.01 2.35
C ALA A 425 21.45 -1.36 1.37
N PRO A 426 21.74 -2.64 1.12
CA PRO A 426 22.72 -3.02 0.12
C PRO A 426 22.18 -2.77 -1.29
N LEU A 427 23.06 -2.35 -2.22
CA LEU A 427 22.69 -2.10 -3.62
C LEU A 427 22.13 -3.33 -4.33
N ASP A 428 22.47 -4.53 -3.83
CA ASP A 428 22.04 -5.79 -4.38
C ASP A 428 20.73 -6.31 -3.78
N ALA A 429 20.12 -5.58 -2.82
CA ALA A 429 18.80 -5.90 -2.29
C ALA A 429 17.74 -5.91 -3.41
N PRO A 430 16.75 -6.82 -3.34
CA PRO A 430 15.71 -6.93 -4.37
C PRO A 430 14.86 -5.67 -4.50
N SER A 431 14.67 -4.94 -3.41
CA SER A 431 13.87 -3.72 -3.32
C SER A 431 14.56 -2.45 -3.85
N ILE A 432 15.82 -2.54 -4.30
CA ILE A 432 16.51 -1.44 -4.97
C ILE A 432 16.30 -1.57 -6.47
N THR A 433 15.64 -0.57 -7.07
CA THR A 433 15.45 -0.55 -8.51
C THR A 433 16.74 -0.15 -9.21
N LYS A 434 17.07 -0.85 -10.30
CA LYS A 434 18.33 -0.72 -11.05
C LYS A 434 18.00 -0.34 -12.48
N GLU A 435 18.44 0.84 -12.89
CA GLU A 435 18.17 1.38 -14.22
C GLU A 435 19.48 1.67 -14.96
N TYR A 436 19.55 1.29 -16.23
CA TYR A 436 20.68 1.63 -17.07
C TYR A 436 20.53 3.07 -17.57
N LEU A 437 21.57 3.89 -17.37
CA LEU A 437 21.57 5.28 -17.83
C LEU A 437 22.33 5.42 -19.15
N ARG A 438 23.66 5.32 -19.12
CA ARG A 438 24.56 5.43 -20.27
C ARG A 438 25.93 4.86 -19.94
N ASP A 439 26.67 4.50 -20.98
CA ASP A 439 28.05 3.99 -20.90
C ASP A 439 28.17 2.79 -19.95
N ASP A 440 28.92 2.96 -18.86
CA ASP A 440 29.14 1.98 -17.80
C ASP A 440 28.31 2.26 -16.53
N ILE A 441 27.31 3.16 -16.58
CA ILE A 441 26.62 3.70 -15.41
C ILE A 441 25.20 3.11 -15.24
N ARG A 442 24.92 2.65 -14.02
CA ARG A 442 23.56 2.30 -13.55
C ARG A 442 23.11 3.22 -12.42
N ALA A 443 21.84 3.58 -12.41
CA ALA A 443 21.17 4.25 -11.31
C ALA A 443 20.56 3.20 -10.37
N TYR A 444 20.84 3.36 -9.07
CA TYR A 444 20.26 2.56 -8.01
C TYR A 444 19.34 3.46 -7.20
N THR A 445 18.06 3.13 -7.19
CA THR A 445 17.04 3.94 -6.52
C THR A 445 16.46 3.18 -5.34
N LEU A 446 16.61 3.78 -4.17
CA LEU A 446 15.93 3.38 -2.95
C LEU A 446 14.63 4.16 -2.85
N ASN A 447 13.51 3.46 -2.83
CA ASN A 447 12.19 4.05 -2.64
C ASN A 447 11.47 3.36 -1.47
N VAL A 448 11.41 4.03 -0.32
CA VAL A 448 10.82 3.50 0.90
C VAL A 448 9.96 4.58 1.54
N THR A 449 8.78 4.22 2.02
CA THR A 449 7.95 5.10 2.84
C THR A 449 8.10 4.70 4.30
N LEU A 450 8.44 5.64 5.17
CA LEU A 450 8.52 5.43 6.62
C LEU A 450 7.21 5.87 7.25
N ALA A 451 6.63 5.11 8.19
CA ALA A 451 5.57 5.64 9.05
C ALA A 451 6.02 5.81 10.49
N PHE A 452 5.63 6.94 11.04
CA PHE A 452 5.93 7.37 12.38
C PHE A 452 4.65 7.50 13.19
N ILE A 453 4.78 7.33 14.50
CA ILE A 453 3.74 7.62 15.49
C ILE A 453 4.25 8.67 16.47
N THR A 454 3.36 9.53 16.93
CA THR A 454 3.62 10.51 17.98
C THR A 454 3.09 10.02 19.32
N HIS A 455 3.79 10.31 20.41
CA HIS A 455 3.32 10.03 21.77
C HIS A 455 3.07 11.34 22.51
N PRO A 456 2.08 11.42 23.43
CA PRO A 456 1.06 10.43 23.72
C PRO A 456 -0.16 10.49 22.77
N SER A 457 -0.22 11.47 21.85
CA SER A 457 -1.39 11.72 20.98
C SER A 457 -1.71 10.58 20.01
N ARG A 458 -0.77 9.67 19.75
CA ARG A 458 -0.90 8.52 18.82
C ARG A 458 -1.28 8.91 17.40
N GLU A 459 -0.94 10.13 16.99
CA GLU A 459 -1.12 10.57 15.60
C GLU A 459 -0.02 9.95 14.74
N SER A 460 -0.38 9.41 13.58
CA SER A 460 0.54 8.81 12.64
C SER A 460 0.76 9.68 11.40
N PHE A 461 1.99 9.70 10.88
CA PHE A 461 2.32 10.36 9.62
C PHE A 461 3.36 9.55 8.82
N THR A 462 3.44 9.80 7.51
CA THR A 462 4.36 9.09 6.63
C THR A 462 5.37 10.03 5.98
N VAL A 463 6.57 9.52 5.74
CA VAL A 463 7.66 10.25 5.09
C VAL A 463 8.17 9.40 3.93
N PRO A 464 7.93 9.80 2.67
CA PRO A 464 8.50 9.14 1.51
C PRO A 464 10.00 9.45 1.40
N VAL A 465 10.82 8.42 1.24
CA VAL A 465 12.27 8.51 1.12
C VAL A 465 12.66 7.96 -0.25
N VAL A 466 13.05 8.86 -1.15
CA VAL A 466 13.59 8.52 -2.46
C VAL A 466 15.04 8.98 -2.52
N ALA A 467 15.96 8.02 -2.67
CA ALA A 467 17.38 8.31 -2.85
C ALA A 467 17.89 7.61 -4.10
N VAL A 468 18.75 8.29 -4.87
CA VAL A 468 19.33 7.77 -6.11
C VAL A 468 20.85 7.85 -6.01
N SER A 469 21.53 6.76 -6.40
CA SER A 469 22.99 6.70 -6.49
C SER A 469 23.41 6.17 -7.85
N ALA A 470 24.33 6.85 -8.53
CA ALA A 470 24.88 6.43 -9.82
C ALA A 470 26.19 5.64 -9.61
N VAL A 471 26.29 4.45 -10.20
CA VAL A 471 27.43 3.53 -10.01
C VAL A 471 27.97 3.08 -11.37
N ARG A 472 29.30 3.06 -11.52
CA ARG A 472 29.99 2.57 -12.73
C ARG A 472 30.22 1.06 -12.66
N ASP A 473 29.18 0.29 -12.90
CA ASP A 473 29.27 -1.18 -12.90
C ASP A 473 28.39 -1.85 -13.97
N ALA A 474 27.96 -1.12 -15.00
CA ALA A 474 27.20 -1.69 -16.10
C ALA A 474 28.09 -2.59 -16.99
N VAL A 475 27.64 -3.82 -17.18
CA VAL A 475 28.22 -4.81 -18.08
C VAL A 475 27.23 -5.02 -19.21
N LEU A 476 27.57 -4.55 -20.41
CA LEU A 476 26.72 -4.63 -21.59
C LEU A 476 26.70 -6.05 -22.16
N PRO A 477 25.57 -6.51 -22.73
CA PRO A 477 25.52 -7.79 -23.42
C PRO A 477 26.44 -7.78 -24.65
N SER A 478 27.01 -8.93 -24.97
CA SER A 478 27.86 -9.11 -26.15
C SER A 478 27.29 -10.16 -27.09
N VAL A 479 27.41 -9.95 -28.40
CA VAL A 479 26.84 -10.85 -29.41
C VAL A 479 27.95 -11.43 -30.27
N ARG A 480 27.90 -12.74 -30.48
CA ARG A 480 28.77 -13.46 -31.41
C ARG A 480 27.92 -14.17 -32.46
N GLY A 481 28.20 -13.92 -33.73
CA GLY A 481 27.52 -14.54 -34.87
C GLY A 481 28.44 -15.48 -35.66
N PHE A 482 27.93 -16.62 -36.10
CA PHE A 482 28.59 -17.54 -37.04
C PHE A 482 27.56 -18.32 -37.87
N CYS A 483 27.99 -19.12 -38.85
CA CYS A 483 27.11 -19.90 -39.72
C CYS A 483 27.65 -21.31 -39.99
N ASP A 484 26.76 -22.29 -40.14
CA ASP A 484 27.09 -23.72 -40.32
C ASP A 484 26.82 -24.26 -41.74
N GLY A 485 26.59 -23.35 -42.69
CA GLY A 485 26.29 -23.67 -44.09
C GLY A 485 24.80 -23.77 -44.43
N ARG A 486 23.90 -23.83 -43.42
CA ARG A 486 22.44 -23.79 -43.61
C ARG A 486 21.74 -22.72 -42.78
N ASN A 487 22.28 -22.42 -41.60
CA ASN A 487 21.69 -21.50 -40.65
C ASN A 487 22.69 -20.40 -40.24
N PHE A 488 22.14 -19.27 -39.82
CA PHE A 488 22.80 -18.27 -39.00
C PHE A 488 22.66 -18.65 -37.53
N HIS A 489 23.74 -18.56 -36.77
CA HIS A 489 23.77 -18.75 -35.33
C HIS A 489 24.22 -17.46 -34.66
N LEU A 490 23.39 -16.93 -33.77
CA LEU A 490 23.70 -15.78 -32.93
C LEU A 490 23.72 -16.26 -31.47
N ILE A 491 24.79 -15.94 -30.75
CA ILE A 491 24.91 -16.20 -29.32
C ILE A 491 25.04 -14.85 -28.63
N ILE A 492 24.03 -14.48 -27.86
CA ILE A 492 24.02 -13.31 -27.00
C ILE A 492 24.50 -13.77 -25.62
N THR A 493 25.57 -13.18 -25.12
CA THR A 493 26.04 -13.37 -23.75
C THR A 493 25.44 -12.25 -22.91
N HIS A 494 24.67 -12.63 -21.88
CA HIS A 494 23.97 -11.68 -21.02
C HIS A 494 24.97 -10.85 -20.20
N GLY A 495 24.64 -9.57 -20.06
CA GLY A 495 25.29 -8.62 -19.16
C GLY A 495 24.54 -8.49 -17.84
N ASN A 496 24.65 -7.33 -17.20
CA ASN A 496 23.89 -7.01 -15.98
C ASN A 496 22.90 -5.85 -16.17
N VAL A 497 22.64 -5.45 -17.43
CA VAL A 497 21.70 -4.37 -17.80
C VAL A 497 20.61 -4.80 -18.78
N ASP A 498 20.74 -5.99 -19.36
CA ASP A 498 19.94 -6.47 -20.49
C ASP A 498 18.76 -7.36 -20.07
N GLN A 499 18.48 -7.48 -18.77
CA GLN A 499 17.34 -8.25 -18.25
C GLN A 499 16.00 -7.80 -18.86
N ASN A 500 15.85 -6.49 -19.14
CA ASN A 500 14.65 -5.91 -19.73
C ASN A 500 14.81 -5.57 -21.21
N TRP A 501 15.85 -6.05 -21.89
CA TRP A 501 16.09 -5.76 -23.30
C TRP A 501 15.55 -6.88 -24.18
N LEU A 502 14.67 -6.51 -25.11
CA LEU A 502 13.98 -7.43 -26.00
C LEU A 502 14.77 -7.60 -27.32
N PRO A 503 14.98 -8.84 -27.80
CA PRO A 503 15.65 -9.10 -29.07
C PRO A 503 14.73 -8.95 -30.28
N PHE A 504 15.23 -8.29 -31.33
CA PHE A 504 14.54 -8.11 -32.60
C PHE A 504 15.44 -8.57 -33.76
N ILE A 505 14.88 -9.32 -34.70
CA ILE A 505 15.56 -9.73 -35.94
C ILE A 505 14.98 -8.93 -37.09
N SER A 506 15.78 -8.10 -37.74
CA SER A 506 15.34 -7.23 -38.84
C SER A 506 14.05 -6.46 -38.51
N ASP A 507 14.04 -5.81 -37.33
CA ASP A 507 12.91 -5.08 -36.72
C ASP A 507 11.71 -5.92 -36.28
N TRP A 508 11.83 -7.25 -36.31
CA TRP A 508 10.76 -8.14 -35.89
C TRP A 508 11.00 -8.71 -34.49
N HIS A 509 10.06 -8.52 -33.57
CA HIS A 509 10.19 -8.93 -32.18
C HIS A 509 10.26 -10.46 -32.05
N LEU A 510 11.31 -10.95 -31.42
CA LEU A 510 11.61 -12.39 -31.35
C LEU A 510 10.97 -13.03 -30.11
N THR A 511 9.64 -13.22 -30.12
CA THR A 511 8.94 -14.00 -29.09
C THR A 511 9.01 -15.52 -29.37
N PRO A 512 8.72 -16.39 -28.39
CA PRO A 512 8.69 -17.84 -28.61
C PRO A 512 7.67 -18.28 -29.70
N GLU A 513 6.48 -17.70 -29.70
CA GLU A 513 5.43 -17.95 -30.71
C GLU A 513 5.89 -17.48 -32.08
N ALA A 514 6.56 -16.33 -32.07
CA ALA A 514 7.15 -15.72 -33.24
C ALA A 514 8.23 -16.62 -33.87
N ALA A 515 9.14 -17.17 -33.05
CA ALA A 515 10.18 -18.08 -33.50
C ALA A 515 9.60 -19.38 -34.08
N GLN A 516 8.57 -19.95 -33.45
CA GLN A 516 7.89 -21.15 -33.96
C GLN A 516 7.28 -20.91 -35.36
N LYS A 517 6.63 -19.76 -35.56
CA LYS A 517 6.02 -19.40 -36.85
C LYS A 517 7.02 -19.40 -38.02
N TYR A 518 8.27 -18.99 -37.77
CA TYR A 518 9.31 -18.87 -38.81
C TYR A 518 10.39 -19.96 -38.74
N ASN A 519 10.18 -21.01 -37.94
CA ASN A 519 11.12 -22.11 -37.72
C ASN A 519 12.50 -21.65 -37.19
N TYR A 520 12.51 -20.67 -36.28
CA TYR A 520 13.72 -20.27 -35.56
C TYR A 520 13.88 -21.11 -34.30
N SER A 521 15.11 -21.44 -33.94
CA SER A 521 15.38 -22.08 -32.65
C SER A 521 15.89 -21.04 -31.66
N LEU A 522 15.27 -21.00 -30.49
CA LEU A 522 15.65 -20.17 -29.36
C LEU A 522 16.03 -21.08 -28.20
N ARG A 523 17.20 -20.85 -27.61
CA ARG A 523 17.64 -21.54 -26.39
C ARG A 523 18.25 -20.52 -25.45
N ASP A 524 17.59 -20.31 -24.33
CA ASP A 524 18.08 -19.47 -23.24
C ASP A 524 18.48 -20.36 -22.05
N ASN A 525 19.65 -20.10 -21.47
CA ASN A 525 20.13 -20.76 -20.26
C ASN A 525 20.38 -19.79 -19.09
N GLY A 526 19.93 -18.54 -19.21
CA GLY A 526 20.09 -17.44 -18.24
C GLY A 526 21.41 -16.68 -18.38
N THR A 527 22.45 -17.29 -18.95
CA THR A 527 23.74 -16.63 -19.21
C THR A 527 23.96 -16.33 -20.69
N HIS A 528 23.36 -17.14 -21.56
CA HIS A 528 23.43 -16.99 -23.00
C HIS A 528 22.09 -17.29 -23.65
N LEU A 529 21.71 -16.46 -24.62
CA LEU A 529 20.61 -16.69 -25.54
C LEU A 529 21.19 -17.08 -26.91
N ALA A 530 20.95 -18.32 -27.33
CA ALA A 530 21.31 -18.84 -28.63
C ALA A 530 20.10 -18.80 -29.59
N ILE A 531 20.32 -18.22 -30.76
CA ILE A 531 19.31 -18.03 -31.81
C ILE A 531 19.83 -18.68 -33.10
N SER A 532 19.06 -19.60 -33.68
CA SER A 532 19.34 -20.17 -35.01
C SER A 532 18.28 -19.73 -36.01
N VAL A 533 18.71 -19.13 -37.11
CA VAL A 533 17.84 -18.63 -38.20
C VAL A 533 18.20 -19.31 -39.53
N PRO A 534 17.25 -19.98 -40.22
CA PRO A 534 17.50 -20.59 -41.51
C PRO A 534 17.87 -19.59 -42.61
N PHE A 535 18.74 -19.99 -43.55
CA PHE A 535 19.17 -19.15 -44.67
C PHE A 535 18.00 -18.57 -45.49
N LEU A 536 16.98 -19.38 -45.79
CA LEU A 536 15.81 -19.00 -46.61
C LEU A 536 14.70 -18.27 -45.83
N SER A 537 15.02 -17.77 -44.64
CA SER A 537 14.10 -17.03 -43.77
C SER A 537 13.69 -15.67 -44.38
N PRO A 538 12.45 -15.19 -44.13
CA PRO A 538 11.99 -13.90 -44.64
C PRO A 538 12.74 -12.70 -44.03
N HIS A 539 13.34 -12.86 -42.85
CA HIS A 539 14.07 -11.78 -42.16
C HIS A 539 15.56 -11.72 -42.52
N VAL A 540 16.04 -12.53 -43.46
CA VAL A 540 17.43 -12.52 -43.96
C VAL A 540 17.57 -11.57 -45.14
N ASN A 541 18.64 -10.77 -45.15
CA ASN A 541 18.96 -9.85 -46.23
C ASN A 541 19.99 -10.48 -47.18
N TYR A 542 19.63 -10.67 -48.45
CA TYR A 542 20.51 -11.20 -49.48
C TYR A 542 21.25 -10.06 -50.19
N GLU A 543 22.55 -9.93 -49.92
CA GLU A 543 23.37 -8.83 -50.45
C GLU A 543 23.78 -9.06 -51.91
N GLY A 544 24.07 -10.30 -52.32
CA GLY A 544 24.39 -10.61 -53.71
C GLY A 544 24.98 -12.00 -53.96
N PHE A 545 25.11 -12.34 -55.25
CA PHE A 545 25.77 -13.55 -55.73
C PHE A 545 27.25 -13.29 -56.00
N HIS A 546 28.11 -14.09 -55.39
CA HIS A 546 29.56 -14.05 -55.61
C HIS A 546 30.05 -15.42 -56.11
N THR A 547 31.24 -15.45 -56.73
CA THR A 547 31.89 -16.71 -57.16
C THR A 547 32.12 -17.69 -55.99
N SER A 548 32.22 -17.18 -54.77
CA SER A 548 32.38 -17.97 -53.53
C SER A 548 31.06 -18.35 -52.84
N GLY A 549 29.90 -18.00 -53.41
CA GLY A 549 28.58 -18.27 -52.83
C GLY A 549 27.70 -17.02 -52.69
N ILE A 550 26.52 -17.20 -52.08
CA ILE A 550 25.52 -16.15 -51.86
C ILE A 550 25.85 -15.45 -50.55
N LYS A 551 26.12 -14.14 -50.59
CA LYS A 551 26.34 -13.33 -49.39
C LYS A 551 25.00 -12.92 -48.81
N ALA A 552 24.76 -13.29 -47.57
CA ALA A 552 23.55 -12.95 -46.83
C ALA A 552 23.90 -12.42 -45.44
N SER A 553 23.15 -11.44 -44.97
CA SER A 553 23.31 -10.79 -43.69
C SER A 553 22.05 -10.90 -42.84
N LEU A 554 22.24 -11.04 -41.53
CA LEU A 554 21.18 -11.03 -40.52
C LEU A 554 21.46 -9.89 -39.54
N TYR A 555 20.45 -9.04 -39.30
CA TYR A 555 20.52 -7.93 -38.37
C TYR A 555 19.74 -8.27 -37.09
N LEU A 556 20.39 -8.04 -35.95
CA LEU A 556 19.83 -8.20 -34.61
C LEU A 556 19.91 -6.85 -33.90
N SER A 557 18.83 -6.42 -33.28
CA SER A 557 18.81 -5.25 -32.39
C SER A 557 18.24 -5.62 -31.03
N LEU A 558 18.85 -5.14 -29.95
CA LEU A 558 18.33 -5.23 -28.59
C LEU A 558 17.69 -3.89 -28.23
N LYS A 559 16.38 -3.90 -27.97
CA LYS A 559 15.60 -2.70 -27.66
C LYS A 559 15.10 -2.75 -26.22
N ASP A 560 14.96 -1.59 -25.60
CA ASP A 560 14.42 -1.46 -24.25
C ASP A 560 12.96 -1.95 -24.20
N GLY A 561 12.61 -2.77 -23.22
CA GLY A 561 11.28 -3.41 -23.13
C GLY A 561 10.11 -2.44 -22.90
N ILE A 562 10.38 -1.22 -22.42
CA ILE A 562 9.34 -0.21 -22.15
C ILE A 562 9.36 0.87 -23.23
N THR A 563 10.52 1.48 -23.46
CA THR A 563 10.65 2.62 -24.38
C THR A 563 10.83 2.20 -25.84
N LEU A 564 11.15 0.93 -26.10
CA LEU A 564 11.54 0.39 -27.42
C LEU A 564 12.72 1.12 -28.07
N GLU A 565 13.47 1.92 -27.29
CA GLU A 565 14.69 2.56 -27.75
C GLU A 565 15.75 1.51 -28.07
N ASN A 566 16.47 1.73 -29.15
CA ASN A 566 17.55 0.85 -29.55
C ASN A 566 18.76 1.00 -28.61
N ARG A 567 19.15 -0.09 -27.96
CA ARG A 567 20.30 -0.12 -27.04
C ARG A 567 21.54 -0.67 -27.72
N ARG A 568 21.38 -1.69 -28.57
CA ARG A 568 22.49 -2.34 -29.28
C ARG A 568 22.05 -2.93 -30.61
N ASP A 569 22.90 -2.75 -31.62
CA ASP A 569 22.78 -3.40 -32.92
C ASP A 569 23.94 -4.37 -33.17
N PHE A 570 23.64 -5.44 -33.88
CA PHE A 570 24.59 -6.42 -34.34
C PHE A 570 24.21 -6.90 -35.74
N SER A 571 25.21 -7.18 -36.57
CA SER A 571 25.01 -7.76 -37.89
C SER A 571 26.01 -8.89 -38.13
N VAL A 572 25.53 -10.02 -38.61
CA VAL A 572 26.37 -11.12 -39.08
C VAL A 572 26.17 -11.30 -40.58
N SER A 573 27.27 -11.35 -41.33
CA SER A 573 27.24 -11.67 -42.77
C SER A 573 27.96 -12.98 -43.04
N CYS A 574 27.30 -13.87 -43.76
CA CYS A 574 27.80 -15.20 -44.10
C CYS A 574 27.67 -15.48 -45.60
N ARG A 575 28.39 -16.51 -46.06
CA ARG A 575 28.34 -16.99 -47.43
C ARG A 575 27.74 -18.39 -47.45
N PHE A 576 26.69 -18.58 -48.22
CA PHE A 576 25.99 -19.85 -48.39
C PHE A 576 26.23 -20.42 -49.78
N SER A 577 26.23 -21.75 -49.87
CA SER A 577 26.42 -22.42 -51.15
C SER A 577 25.23 -22.15 -52.08
N PRO A 578 25.44 -21.86 -53.37
CA PRO A 578 24.35 -21.74 -54.34
C PRO A 578 23.53 -23.02 -54.48
N SER A 579 24.07 -24.18 -54.09
CA SER A 579 23.35 -25.45 -54.05
C SER A 579 22.15 -25.45 -53.10
N GLU A 580 22.10 -24.57 -52.12
CA GLU A 580 20.93 -24.43 -51.23
C GLU A 580 19.69 -23.87 -51.96
N LEU A 581 19.87 -23.21 -53.11
CA LEU A 581 18.77 -22.71 -53.92
C LEU A 581 18.21 -23.74 -54.90
N ILE A 582 18.96 -24.81 -55.20
CA ILE A 582 18.61 -25.77 -56.26
C ILE A 582 18.69 -27.21 -55.80
N GLN A 583 17.63 -27.97 -56.08
CA GLN A 583 17.59 -29.41 -55.90
C GLN A 583 17.21 -30.10 -57.21
N CYS A 584 18.14 -30.92 -57.73
CA CYS A 584 17.93 -31.75 -58.91
C CYS A 584 17.63 -33.19 -58.46
N LEU A 585 16.37 -33.61 -58.52
CA LEU A 585 15.96 -34.95 -58.07
C LEU A 585 16.24 -36.01 -59.14
N PRO A 586 16.62 -37.26 -58.77
CA PRO A 586 16.82 -38.36 -59.71
C PRO A 586 15.59 -38.71 -60.56
N SER A 587 14.38 -38.35 -60.10
CA SER A 587 13.12 -38.49 -60.83
C SER A 587 13.00 -37.58 -62.06
N GLY A 588 13.96 -36.68 -62.29
CA GLY A 588 13.87 -35.64 -63.31
C GLY A 588 13.00 -34.45 -62.89
N THR A 589 12.78 -34.24 -61.59
CA THR A 589 12.12 -33.05 -61.06
C THR A 589 13.17 -32.04 -60.59
N VAL A 590 13.02 -30.78 -60.99
CA VAL A 590 13.88 -29.67 -60.55
C VAL A 590 13.09 -28.78 -59.60
N ILE A 591 13.70 -28.45 -58.47
CA ILE A 591 13.23 -27.45 -57.52
C ILE A 591 14.27 -26.33 -57.49
N ILE A 592 13.88 -25.10 -57.81
CA ILE A 592 14.76 -23.93 -57.80
C ILE A 592 14.06 -22.80 -57.05
N THR A 593 14.75 -22.20 -56.09
CA THR A 593 14.29 -21.05 -55.31
C THR A 593 15.07 -19.80 -55.72
N ALA A 594 14.38 -18.83 -56.29
CA ALA A 594 14.92 -17.49 -56.54
C ALA A 594 14.77 -16.62 -55.30
N ILE A 595 15.73 -15.72 -55.09
CA ILE A 595 15.79 -14.83 -53.91
C ILE A 595 15.78 -13.37 -54.35
N LYS A 596 15.05 -12.53 -53.62
CA LYS A 596 15.01 -11.08 -53.80
C LYS A 596 16.25 -10.46 -53.16
N MET A 597 17.12 -9.89 -53.99
CA MET A 597 18.34 -9.21 -53.53
C MET A 597 18.03 -7.79 -53.04
N VAL A 598 18.78 -7.32 -52.05
CA VAL A 598 18.64 -5.94 -51.51
C VAL A 598 18.84 -4.89 -52.61
N GLY A 599 19.70 -5.16 -53.61
CA GLY A 599 19.96 -4.23 -54.73
C GLY A 599 18.84 -4.09 -55.77
N VAL A 600 17.76 -4.89 -55.70
CA VAL A 600 16.62 -4.84 -56.64
C VAL A 600 15.31 -4.77 -55.86
N ALA A 601 15.09 -3.62 -55.19
CA ALA A 601 13.99 -3.44 -54.25
C ALA A 601 12.59 -3.56 -54.88
N ASP A 602 12.45 -3.20 -56.15
CA ASP A 602 11.20 -3.24 -56.92
C ASP A 602 10.84 -4.64 -57.44
N LEU A 603 11.71 -5.64 -57.23
CA LEU A 603 11.44 -7.01 -57.67
C LEU A 603 10.22 -7.58 -56.93
N ASP A 604 9.20 -7.93 -57.70
CA ASP A 604 8.04 -8.69 -57.25
C ASP A 604 8.30 -10.18 -57.53
N THR A 605 8.35 -10.97 -56.47
CA THR A 605 8.63 -12.41 -56.51
C THR A 605 7.53 -13.20 -57.22
N ASN A 606 6.29 -12.70 -57.30
CA ASN A 606 5.18 -13.32 -58.03
C ASN A 606 5.33 -13.24 -59.56
N LEU A 607 6.07 -12.24 -60.05
CA LEU A 607 6.23 -12.00 -61.49
C LEU A 607 7.43 -12.74 -62.10
N LEU A 608 8.18 -13.50 -61.30
CA LEU A 608 9.27 -14.34 -61.79
C LEU A 608 8.73 -15.43 -62.72
N VAL A 609 9.46 -15.72 -63.79
CA VAL A 609 9.14 -16.75 -64.78
C VAL A 609 10.36 -17.57 -65.13
N LEU A 610 10.16 -18.77 -65.67
CA LEU A 610 11.23 -19.53 -66.32
C LEU A 610 11.41 -19.05 -67.78
N ARG A 611 12.27 -19.74 -68.55
CA ARG A 611 12.44 -19.46 -69.99
C ARG A 611 11.12 -19.52 -70.76
N ASP A 612 10.28 -20.50 -70.43
CA ASP A 612 8.88 -20.50 -70.83
C ASP A 612 8.08 -19.61 -69.86
N ARG A 613 7.48 -18.55 -70.39
CA ARG A 613 6.81 -17.50 -69.60
C ARG A 613 5.49 -17.96 -68.97
N GLU A 614 4.92 -19.06 -69.46
CA GLU A 614 3.75 -19.71 -68.86
C GLU A 614 4.12 -20.42 -67.54
N CYS A 615 5.40 -20.75 -67.33
CA CYS A 615 5.85 -21.39 -66.10
C CYS A 615 6.07 -20.37 -64.98
N LYS A 616 5.11 -20.34 -64.07
CA LYS A 616 5.06 -19.50 -62.86
C LYS A 616 5.57 -20.25 -61.60
N PRO A 617 5.99 -19.54 -60.55
CA PRO A 617 6.42 -20.17 -59.31
C PRO A 617 5.27 -20.90 -58.61
N SER A 618 5.59 -22.02 -57.96
CA SER A 618 4.62 -22.83 -57.20
C SER A 618 4.43 -22.33 -55.77
N LEU A 619 5.43 -21.65 -55.20
CA LEU A 619 5.39 -21.06 -53.87
C LEU A 619 6.08 -19.71 -53.91
N VAL A 620 5.43 -18.67 -53.38
CA VAL A 620 5.97 -17.31 -53.35
C VAL A 620 5.87 -16.74 -51.94
N THR A 621 6.95 -16.09 -51.52
CA THR A 621 7.05 -15.27 -50.32
C THR A 621 7.53 -13.87 -50.71
N GLU A 622 7.54 -12.93 -49.78
CA GLU A 622 8.04 -11.57 -50.02
C GLU A 622 9.50 -11.54 -50.52
N LYS A 623 10.33 -12.51 -50.09
CA LYS A 623 11.76 -12.57 -50.39
C LYS A 623 12.15 -13.70 -51.33
N THR A 624 11.31 -14.72 -51.53
CA THR A 624 11.67 -15.91 -52.31
C THR A 624 10.55 -16.39 -53.22
N ALA A 625 10.90 -17.01 -54.35
CA ALA A 625 9.96 -17.69 -55.23
C ALA A 625 10.51 -19.04 -55.65
N THR A 626 9.76 -20.11 -55.39
CA THR A 626 10.17 -21.49 -55.65
C THR A 626 9.40 -22.07 -56.82
N PHE A 627 10.13 -22.63 -57.78
CA PHE A 627 9.60 -23.33 -58.95
C PHE A 627 9.83 -24.83 -58.79
N LYS A 628 8.82 -25.62 -59.13
CA LYS A 628 8.89 -27.08 -59.18
C LYS A 628 8.37 -27.56 -60.52
N PHE A 629 9.24 -28.14 -61.35
CA PHE A 629 8.89 -28.54 -62.71
C PHE A 629 9.74 -29.74 -63.17
N SER A 630 9.35 -30.37 -64.28
CA SER A 630 10.10 -31.49 -64.86
C SER A 630 11.25 -31.00 -65.74
N VAL A 631 12.38 -31.71 -65.75
CA VAL A 631 13.57 -31.38 -66.56
C VAL A 631 13.26 -31.27 -68.07
N ASN A 632 12.15 -31.84 -68.54
CA ASN A 632 11.76 -31.82 -69.96
C ASN A 632 10.72 -30.72 -70.29
N THR A 633 10.29 -29.90 -69.32
CA THR A 633 9.25 -28.86 -69.52
C THR A 633 9.81 -27.45 -69.32
N CYS A 634 8.96 -26.42 -69.41
CA CYS A 634 9.27 -25.02 -69.08
C CYS A 634 10.44 -24.40 -69.85
N GLY A 635 10.62 -24.77 -71.13
CA GLY A 635 11.69 -24.23 -71.97
C GLY A 635 13.10 -24.67 -71.54
N THR A 636 13.21 -25.77 -70.79
CA THR A 636 14.51 -26.33 -70.37
C THR A 636 15.30 -26.85 -71.58
N ILE A 637 16.56 -26.44 -71.70
CA ILE A 637 17.45 -26.92 -72.77
C ILE A 637 18.19 -28.14 -72.27
N ARG A 638 18.01 -29.26 -72.98
CA ARG A 638 18.73 -30.52 -72.73
C ARG A 638 19.98 -30.58 -73.62
N LYS A 639 21.12 -30.90 -73.00
CA LYS A 639 22.39 -31.18 -73.67
C LYS A 639 22.86 -32.58 -73.29
N PHE A 640 23.27 -33.35 -74.29
CA PHE A 640 23.83 -34.67 -74.07
C PHE A 640 25.35 -34.61 -74.32
N ASN A 641 26.11 -35.01 -73.32
CA ASN A 641 27.52 -35.36 -73.47
C ASN A 641 27.64 -36.86 -73.20
N SER A 642 28.52 -37.56 -73.91
CA SER A 642 28.67 -39.03 -73.96
C SER A 642 28.48 -39.79 -72.61
N THR A 643 28.76 -39.14 -71.48
CA THR A 643 28.64 -39.69 -70.12
C THR A 643 27.66 -38.95 -69.19
N THR A 644 27.15 -37.77 -69.56
CA THR A 644 26.31 -36.91 -68.70
C THR A 644 25.21 -36.19 -69.47
N MET A 645 23.99 -36.20 -68.95
CA MET A 645 22.88 -35.41 -69.44
C MET A 645 22.72 -34.12 -68.64
N THR A 646 22.79 -32.98 -69.31
CA THR A 646 22.76 -31.66 -68.67
C THR A 646 21.50 -30.91 -69.06
N TYR A 647 20.79 -30.36 -68.08
CA TYR A 647 19.58 -29.58 -68.25
C TYR A 647 19.81 -28.15 -67.77
N GLU A 648 19.64 -27.18 -68.66
CA GLU A 648 19.85 -25.76 -68.39
C GLU A 648 18.53 -24.99 -68.48
N ASN A 649 18.23 -24.20 -67.47
CA ASN A 649 17.11 -23.26 -67.48
C ASN A 649 17.48 -21.98 -66.70
N GLU A 650 16.63 -20.96 -66.79
CA GLU A 650 16.87 -19.63 -66.22
C GLU A 650 15.59 -19.10 -65.58
N VAL A 651 15.72 -18.55 -64.37
CA VAL A 651 14.67 -17.74 -63.73
C VAL A 651 14.88 -16.29 -64.12
N LEU A 652 13.83 -15.64 -64.62
CA LEU A 652 13.86 -14.31 -65.19
C LEU A 652 12.82 -13.42 -64.52
N TYR A 653 13.17 -12.16 -64.27
CA TYR A 653 12.23 -11.10 -63.90
C TYR A 653 12.27 -10.00 -64.95
N PHE A 654 11.11 -9.61 -65.44
CA PHE A 654 10.95 -8.48 -66.35
C PHE A 654 10.21 -7.38 -65.59
N ARG A 655 10.79 -6.17 -65.57
CA ARG A 655 10.06 -5.01 -65.06
C ARG A 655 8.86 -4.73 -65.98
N PRO A 656 7.67 -4.41 -65.46
CA PRO A 656 6.51 -4.09 -66.29
C PRO A 656 6.85 -3.03 -67.36
N GLY A 657 6.60 -3.35 -68.64
CA GLY A 657 6.92 -2.47 -69.78
C GLY A 657 8.35 -2.59 -70.33
N ASN A 658 9.23 -3.42 -69.75
CA ASN A 658 10.58 -3.66 -70.26
C ASN A 658 10.71 -5.07 -70.88
N GLY A 659 11.29 -5.16 -72.08
CA GLY A 659 11.54 -6.44 -72.77
C GLY A 659 12.81 -7.17 -72.31
N THR A 660 13.68 -6.52 -71.55
CA THR A 660 14.94 -7.08 -71.04
C THR A 660 14.82 -7.53 -69.58
N PRO A 661 15.33 -8.72 -69.22
CA PRO A 661 15.22 -9.22 -67.84
C PRO A 661 16.19 -8.47 -66.92
N VAL A 662 15.69 -7.94 -65.81
CA VAL A 662 16.47 -7.20 -64.80
C VAL A 662 17.08 -8.14 -63.76
N TYR A 663 16.44 -9.28 -63.51
CA TYR A 663 16.99 -10.37 -62.71
C TYR A 663 17.12 -11.61 -63.60
N ARG A 664 18.27 -12.28 -63.55
CA ARG A 664 18.57 -13.50 -64.29
C ARG A 664 19.35 -14.46 -63.43
N LEU A 665 18.72 -15.56 -63.03
CA LEU A 665 19.36 -16.66 -62.31
C LEU A 665 19.43 -17.89 -63.22
N LYS A 666 20.62 -18.18 -63.74
CA LYS A 666 20.88 -19.37 -64.55
C LYS A 666 21.25 -20.55 -63.67
N PHE A 667 20.65 -21.71 -63.92
CA PHE A 667 21.00 -22.94 -63.22
C PHE A 667 21.11 -24.13 -64.15
N VAL A 668 21.83 -25.15 -63.68
CA VAL A 668 22.18 -26.34 -64.46
C VAL A 668 22.08 -27.57 -63.57
N CYS A 669 21.32 -28.58 -64.02
CA CYS A 669 21.26 -29.91 -63.41
C CYS A 669 21.98 -30.92 -64.32
N SER A 670 22.99 -31.60 -63.80
CA SER A 670 23.74 -32.63 -64.54
C SER A 670 23.49 -34.02 -63.95
N TYR A 671 23.03 -34.94 -64.78
CA TYR A 671 22.75 -36.34 -64.43
C TYR A 671 23.77 -37.26 -65.12
N ALA A 672 24.43 -38.13 -64.35
CA ALA A 672 25.34 -39.12 -64.90
C ALA A 672 24.55 -40.26 -65.58
N VAL A 673 24.92 -40.61 -66.82
CA VAL A 673 24.27 -41.70 -67.57
C VAL A 673 24.99 -43.00 -67.21
N LYS A 674 24.46 -43.77 -66.25
CA LYS A 674 24.96 -45.11 -65.93
C LYS A 674 24.20 -46.15 -66.76
N GLN A 675 24.89 -46.72 -67.76
CA GLN A 675 24.48 -47.78 -68.71
C GLN A 675 23.33 -47.41 -69.68
N ALA A 676 23.63 -47.52 -70.99
CA ALA A 676 22.61 -47.63 -72.02
C ALA A 676 21.89 -48.97 -71.86
N VAL A 677 20.57 -48.96 -71.73
CA VAL A 677 19.76 -50.18 -71.77
C VAL A 677 19.54 -50.53 -73.23
N ASP A 678 20.29 -51.50 -73.72
CA ASP A 678 20.06 -52.12 -75.02
C ASP A 678 18.85 -53.06 -74.89
N VAL A 679 17.78 -52.82 -75.65
CA VAL A 679 16.56 -53.63 -75.56
C VAL A 679 16.63 -54.73 -76.61
N GLN A 680 17.12 -55.91 -76.21
CA GLN A 680 16.91 -57.14 -76.96
C GLN A 680 15.53 -57.72 -76.65
N TYR A 681 14.78 -58.09 -77.70
CA TYR A 681 13.47 -58.70 -77.57
C TYR A 681 13.59 -60.23 -77.67
N GLU A 682 13.32 -60.92 -76.56
CA GLU A 682 13.03 -62.36 -76.51
C GLU A 682 11.67 -62.60 -75.83
N SER A 683 10.90 -63.54 -76.37
CA SER A 683 9.62 -63.97 -75.80
C SER A 683 9.84 -64.70 -74.48
N LYS A 684 9.72 -63.97 -73.38
CA LYS A 684 9.78 -64.50 -72.01
C LYS A 684 8.36 -64.58 -71.47
N LYS A 685 7.93 -65.78 -71.05
CA LYS A 685 6.65 -65.98 -70.34
C LYS A 685 6.54 -64.96 -69.20
N ASN A 686 5.46 -64.17 -69.23
CA ASN A 686 5.18 -63.17 -68.20
C ASN A 686 5.20 -63.82 -66.81
N PRO A 687 5.96 -63.29 -65.84
CA PRO A 687 5.70 -63.57 -64.44
C PRO A 687 4.28 -63.09 -64.12
N LEU A 688 3.54 -63.82 -63.28
CA LEU A 688 2.27 -63.34 -62.75
C LEU A 688 2.47 -61.96 -62.11
N PRO A 689 1.54 -61.00 -62.31
CA PRO A 689 1.65 -59.68 -61.70
C PRO A 689 1.68 -59.82 -60.18
N HIS A 690 2.77 -59.40 -59.56
CA HIS A 690 2.86 -59.28 -58.11
C HIS A 690 2.25 -57.93 -57.71
N VAL A 691 1.08 -57.98 -57.09
CA VAL A 691 0.46 -56.82 -56.47
C VAL A 691 1.29 -56.42 -55.26
N LYS A 692 1.86 -55.21 -55.28
CA LYS A 692 2.39 -54.58 -54.06
C LYS A 692 1.25 -53.79 -53.41
N PRO A 693 0.92 -54.03 -52.12
CA PRO A 693 -0.07 -53.22 -51.44
C PRO A 693 0.45 -51.77 -51.34
N GLY A 694 -0.30 -50.84 -51.93
CA GLY A 694 -0.15 -49.41 -51.67
C GLY A 694 -1.02 -49.04 -50.48
N PHE A 695 -0.43 -48.43 -49.46
CA PHE A 695 -1.19 -47.92 -48.31
C PHE A 695 -1.49 -46.44 -48.57
N GLY A 696 -2.77 -46.09 -48.54
CA GLY A 696 -3.26 -44.72 -48.56
C GLY A 696 -4.31 -44.55 -47.48
N SER A 697 -4.24 -43.46 -46.72
CA SER A 697 -5.24 -43.12 -45.70
C SER A 697 -6.37 -42.32 -46.35
N LEU A 698 -7.62 -42.72 -46.11
CA LEU A 698 -8.80 -41.93 -46.46
C LEU A 698 -9.02 -40.86 -45.39
N ALA A 699 -9.22 -39.61 -45.80
CA ALA A 699 -9.49 -38.52 -44.87
C ALA A 699 -11.00 -38.39 -44.62
N LEU A 700 -11.40 -38.52 -43.37
CA LEU A 700 -12.80 -38.41 -42.92
C LEU A 700 -12.98 -37.14 -42.08
N SER A 701 -14.17 -36.56 -42.12
CA SER A 701 -14.57 -35.44 -41.28
C SER A 701 -15.85 -35.79 -40.53
N LEU A 702 -15.83 -35.74 -39.20
CA LEU A 702 -17.02 -35.83 -38.35
C LEU A 702 -17.42 -34.42 -37.88
N LYS A 703 -18.67 -34.02 -38.11
CA LYS A 703 -19.21 -32.71 -37.74
C LYS A 703 -20.53 -32.86 -36.99
N LEU A 704 -20.76 -31.99 -36.01
CA LEU A 704 -22.02 -31.90 -35.25
C LEU A 704 -22.81 -30.67 -35.70
N PHE A 705 -24.12 -30.84 -35.90
CA PHE A 705 -25.03 -29.81 -36.40
C PHE A 705 -26.04 -29.38 -35.35
N LYS A 706 -26.45 -28.11 -35.43
CA LYS A 706 -27.40 -27.50 -34.50
C LYS A 706 -28.81 -28.06 -34.63
N GLU A 707 -29.20 -28.46 -35.84
CA GLU A 707 -30.56 -28.90 -36.19
C GLU A 707 -30.56 -30.06 -37.22
N LYS A 708 -31.71 -30.75 -37.33
CA LYS A 708 -31.98 -31.84 -38.29
C LYS A 708 -31.81 -31.44 -39.77
N SER A 709 -31.77 -30.14 -40.08
CA SER A 709 -31.56 -29.62 -41.43
C SER A 709 -30.13 -29.80 -41.94
N TYR A 710 -29.15 -30.05 -41.05
CA TYR A 710 -27.71 -30.13 -41.36
C TYR A 710 -27.18 -28.88 -42.11
N SER A 711 -27.77 -27.71 -41.86
CA SER A 711 -27.35 -26.44 -42.46
C SER A 711 -26.12 -25.86 -41.75
N GLU A 712 -26.21 -25.69 -40.43
CA GLU A 712 -25.20 -25.02 -39.62
C GLU A 712 -24.48 -26.00 -38.67
N PRO A 713 -23.18 -26.26 -38.92
CA PRO A 713 -22.35 -27.01 -37.97
C PRO A 713 -21.95 -26.11 -36.79
N TYR A 714 -21.69 -26.72 -35.63
CA TYR A 714 -21.03 -26.05 -34.51
C TYR A 714 -19.58 -25.69 -34.90
N GLN A 715 -19.14 -24.49 -34.51
CA GLN A 715 -17.75 -24.01 -34.70
C GLN A 715 -16.85 -24.48 -33.55
N GLU A 716 -15.52 -24.51 -33.75
CA GLU A 716 -14.56 -24.94 -32.71
C GLU A 716 -14.70 -24.14 -31.40
N SER A 717 -15.02 -22.84 -31.47
CA SER A 717 -15.24 -21.98 -30.29
C SER A 717 -16.52 -22.27 -29.52
N GLU A 718 -17.45 -23.06 -30.10
CA GLU A 718 -18.73 -23.42 -29.47
C GLU A 718 -18.66 -24.78 -28.73
N TYR A 719 -17.49 -25.43 -28.72
CA TYR A 719 -17.24 -26.63 -27.90
C TYR A 719 -16.75 -26.24 -26.50
N PRO A 720 -17.19 -26.92 -25.43
CA PRO A 720 -18.07 -28.11 -25.40
C PRO A 720 -19.55 -27.77 -25.62
N VAL A 721 -20.24 -28.60 -26.42
CA VAL A 721 -21.67 -28.41 -26.73
C VAL A 721 -22.53 -28.92 -25.57
N VAL A 722 -23.27 -28.01 -24.93
CA VAL A 722 -24.19 -28.32 -23.84
C VAL A 722 -25.60 -28.59 -24.37
N LYS A 723 -26.17 -29.75 -24.04
CA LYS A 723 -27.54 -30.16 -24.36
C LYS A 723 -28.20 -30.84 -23.17
N TYR A 724 -29.52 -30.77 -23.08
CA TYR A 724 -30.25 -31.51 -22.07
C TYR A 724 -30.28 -33.01 -22.40
N LEU A 725 -30.37 -33.87 -21.37
CA LEU A 725 -30.53 -35.30 -21.57
C LEU A 725 -31.75 -35.58 -22.46
N ARG A 726 -31.60 -36.54 -23.40
CA ARG A 726 -32.56 -36.95 -24.44
C ARG A 726 -32.76 -35.95 -25.59
N GLU A 727 -32.12 -34.80 -25.59
CA GLU A 727 -32.10 -33.94 -26.78
C GLU A 727 -31.31 -34.59 -27.91
N ALA A 728 -31.69 -34.31 -29.16
CA ALA A 728 -31.03 -34.88 -30.32
C ALA A 728 -29.72 -34.15 -30.65
N LEU A 729 -28.67 -34.93 -30.92
CA LEU A 729 -27.40 -34.52 -31.49
C LEU A 729 -27.33 -34.99 -32.94
N TYR A 730 -27.05 -34.10 -33.88
CA TYR A 730 -27.07 -34.38 -35.32
C TYR A 730 -25.67 -34.50 -35.89
N PHE A 731 -25.21 -35.72 -36.17
CA PHE A 731 -23.86 -35.99 -36.68
C PHE A 731 -23.85 -36.21 -38.20
N GLU A 732 -22.84 -35.66 -38.86
CA GLU A 732 -22.51 -35.92 -40.26
C GLU A 732 -21.06 -36.39 -40.35
N VAL A 733 -20.85 -37.55 -40.97
CA VAL A 733 -19.52 -38.03 -41.35
C VAL A 733 -19.39 -37.91 -42.86
N GLU A 734 -18.31 -37.29 -43.32
CA GLU A 734 -18.02 -37.02 -44.72
C GLU A 734 -16.66 -37.59 -45.11
N LEU A 735 -16.61 -38.34 -46.22
CA LEU A 735 -15.38 -38.74 -46.88
C LEU A 735 -14.87 -37.58 -47.75
N LEU A 736 -13.75 -36.97 -47.35
CA LEU A 736 -13.23 -35.75 -48.00
C LEU A 736 -12.57 -36.03 -49.35
N GLN A 737 -11.82 -37.14 -49.44
CA GLN A 737 -11.13 -37.60 -50.66
C GLN A 737 -10.95 -39.13 -50.64
N PRO A 738 -10.92 -39.80 -51.80
CA PRO A 738 -11.09 -39.27 -53.16
C PRO A 738 -12.56 -39.12 -53.57
N LYS A 739 -12.85 -38.17 -54.46
CA LYS A 739 -14.18 -37.94 -55.06
C LYS A 739 -14.57 -39.02 -56.10
N ASP A 740 -14.42 -40.30 -55.76
CA ASP A 740 -14.79 -41.43 -56.62
C ASP A 740 -16.25 -41.84 -56.32
N ALA A 741 -17.13 -41.65 -57.30
CA ALA A 741 -18.56 -41.96 -57.17
C ALA A 741 -18.87 -43.44 -56.83
N ARG A 742 -17.91 -44.35 -57.01
CA ARG A 742 -18.05 -45.78 -56.71
C ARG A 742 -17.77 -46.14 -55.25
N LEU A 743 -17.22 -45.21 -54.47
CA LEU A 743 -16.98 -45.39 -53.04
C LEU A 743 -18.25 -45.04 -52.26
N GLU A 744 -18.57 -45.87 -51.27
CA GLU A 744 -19.61 -45.59 -50.28
C GLU A 744 -18.98 -45.56 -48.89
N LEU A 745 -19.30 -44.53 -48.11
CA LEU A 745 -18.91 -44.43 -46.71
C LEU A 745 -19.86 -45.29 -45.87
N ASN A 746 -19.37 -46.35 -45.22
CA ASN A 746 -20.12 -47.10 -44.23
C ASN A 746 -19.54 -46.87 -42.84
N LEU A 747 -20.40 -46.55 -41.86
CA LEU A 747 -20.00 -46.47 -40.45
C LEU A 747 -20.25 -47.83 -39.84
N ASP A 748 -19.19 -48.49 -39.34
CA ASP A 748 -19.29 -49.84 -38.81
C ASP A 748 -19.60 -49.80 -37.31
N ASP A 749 -18.60 -49.45 -36.49
CA ASP A 749 -18.76 -49.29 -35.05
C ASP A 749 -18.51 -47.84 -34.64
N CYS A 750 -19.48 -47.27 -33.91
CA CYS A 750 -19.37 -45.94 -33.30
C CYS A 750 -19.64 -46.08 -31.81
N TRP A 751 -18.82 -45.48 -30.96
CA TRP A 751 -19.02 -45.46 -29.52
C TRP A 751 -18.66 -44.10 -28.92
N ALA A 752 -19.23 -43.81 -27.76
CA ALA A 752 -18.83 -42.68 -26.94
C ALA A 752 -17.96 -43.16 -25.78
N THR A 753 -17.05 -42.29 -25.33
CA THR A 753 -16.21 -42.45 -24.14
C THR A 753 -16.44 -41.31 -23.17
N ASN A 754 -16.08 -41.49 -21.90
CA ASN A 754 -16.15 -40.43 -20.89
C ASN A 754 -14.92 -39.51 -20.86
N SER A 755 -13.92 -39.76 -21.71
CA SER A 755 -12.71 -38.94 -21.85
C SER A 755 -12.30 -38.83 -23.32
N GLN A 756 -11.34 -37.95 -23.61
CA GLN A 756 -10.79 -37.77 -24.96
C GLN A 756 -10.09 -39.03 -25.53
N ASN A 757 -9.73 -40.00 -24.68
CA ASN A 757 -9.07 -41.22 -25.13
C ASN A 757 -10.11 -42.21 -25.70
N GLN A 758 -9.96 -42.56 -26.98
CA GLN A 758 -10.83 -43.50 -27.70
C GLN A 758 -10.94 -44.90 -27.04
N ASP A 759 -9.90 -45.31 -26.30
CA ASP A 759 -9.79 -46.62 -25.66
C ASP A 759 -10.19 -46.57 -24.17
N SER A 760 -10.68 -45.43 -23.68
CA SER A 760 -11.11 -45.28 -22.28
C SER A 760 -12.42 -46.01 -21.99
N LEU A 761 -12.54 -46.52 -20.77
CA LEU A 761 -13.75 -47.13 -20.25
C LEU A 761 -14.45 -46.14 -19.30
N PRO A 762 -15.78 -46.05 -19.30
CA PRO A 762 -16.74 -46.86 -20.07
C PRO A 762 -16.88 -46.44 -21.55
N GLN A 763 -17.13 -47.43 -22.42
CA GLN A 763 -17.52 -47.22 -23.82
C GLN A 763 -19.02 -47.52 -23.98
N TRP A 764 -19.78 -46.59 -24.58
CA TRP A 764 -21.17 -46.82 -24.95
C TRP A 764 -21.31 -46.98 -26.46
N PRO A 765 -21.66 -48.17 -26.99
CA PRO A 765 -21.81 -48.39 -28.42
C PRO A 765 -23.08 -47.72 -28.95
N ILE A 766 -22.91 -46.81 -29.91
CA ILE A 766 -23.95 -46.08 -30.63
C ILE A 766 -24.38 -46.87 -31.87
N LEU A 767 -23.40 -47.42 -32.61
CA LEU A 767 -23.58 -48.31 -33.77
C LEU A 767 -22.78 -49.59 -33.56
N ILE A 768 -23.35 -50.71 -33.97
CA ILE A 768 -22.71 -52.04 -33.92
C ILE A 768 -22.89 -52.69 -35.30
N ASN A 769 -21.79 -53.02 -35.98
CA ASN A 769 -21.78 -53.63 -37.32
C ASN A 769 -22.66 -52.85 -38.34
N GLY A 770 -22.63 -51.51 -38.27
CA GLY A 770 -23.40 -50.61 -39.12
C GLY A 770 -24.90 -50.49 -38.81
N CYS A 771 -25.39 -51.12 -37.74
CA CYS A 771 -26.77 -51.03 -37.29
C CYS A 771 -26.91 -50.29 -35.96
N GLU A 772 -28.10 -49.79 -35.66
CA GLU A 772 -28.41 -49.16 -34.38
C GLU A 772 -28.27 -50.15 -33.21
N ASN A 773 -27.71 -49.68 -32.08
CA ASN A 773 -27.57 -50.52 -30.90
C ASN A 773 -28.95 -50.88 -30.31
N ASN A 774 -29.37 -52.14 -30.51
CA ASN A 774 -30.65 -52.67 -30.01
C ASN A 774 -30.79 -52.66 -28.48
N LYS A 775 -29.69 -52.54 -27.73
CA LYS A 775 -29.70 -52.46 -26.26
C LYS A 775 -29.96 -51.04 -25.75
N ASP A 776 -29.88 -50.03 -26.63
CA ASP A 776 -30.24 -48.65 -26.29
C ASP A 776 -31.77 -48.46 -26.37
N SER A 777 -32.35 -47.85 -25.34
CA SER A 777 -33.77 -47.47 -25.33
C SER A 777 -34.06 -46.33 -26.30
N TYR A 778 -33.06 -45.50 -26.56
CA TYR A 778 -33.11 -44.35 -27.47
C TYR A 778 -32.19 -44.60 -28.68
N ARG A 779 -32.63 -45.52 -29.54
CA ARG A 779 -31.86 -45.97 -30.71
C ARG A 779 -31.43 -44.80 -31.61
N THR A 780 -30.23 -44.91 -32.15
CA THR A 780 -29.70 -44.04 -33.20
C THR A 780 -30.63 -44.05 -34.42
N VAL A 781 -30.92 -42.87 -34.98
CA VAL A 781 -31.78 -42.74 -36.17
C VAL A 781 -30.95 -42.21 -37.33
N PHE A 782 -30.88 -42.98 -38.41
CA PHE A 782 -30.22 -42.56 -39.65
C PHE A 782 -31.10 -41.62 -40.46
N HIS A 783 -30.50 -40.60 -41.07
CA HIS A 783 -31.17 -39.64 -41.95
C HIS A 783 -30.70 -39.84 -43.38
N GLU A 784 -31.63 -39.84 -44.33
CA GLU A 784 -31.30 -39.94 -45.75
C GLU A 784 -30.48 -38.72 -46.22
N VAL A 785 -29.45 -38.98 -47.02
CA VAL A 785 -28.63 -37.94 -47.65
C VAL A 785 -29.03 -37.87 -49.11
N ASN A 786 -29.52 -36.70 -49.53
CA ASN A 786 -29.89 -36.44 -50.92
C ASN A 786 -28.88 -35.50 -51.58
N TYR A 787 -28.80 -35.59 -52.91
CA TYR A 787 -27.98 -34.68 -53.72
C TYR A 787 -28.44 -33.23 -53.51
N SER A 788 -27.48 -32.33 -53.29
CA SER A 788 -27.72 -30.88 -53.16
C SER A 788 -26.51 -30.09 -53.63
N LEU A 789 -26.62 -28.77 -53.75
CA LEU A 789 -25.48 -27.90 -54.10
C LEU A 789 -24.29 -28.05 -53.13
N ARG A 790 -24.53 -28.50 -51.89
CA ARG A 790 -23.51 -28.79 -50.88
C ARG A 790 -23.05 -30.25 -50.88
N VAL A 791 -23.86 -31.17 -51.37
CA VAL A 791 -23.62 -32.62 -51.32
C VAL A 791 -23.56 -33.18 -52.73
N GLU A 792 -22.34 -33.24 -53.27
CA GLU A 792 -22.06 -33.70 -54.63
C GLU A 792 -22.15 -35.24 -54.75
N PHE A 793 -21.71 -35.97 -53.71
CA PHE A 793 -21.73 -37.44 -53.63
C PHE A 793 -22.46 -37.90 -52.36
N PRO A 794 -23.78 -38.13 -52.40
CA PRO A 794 -24.54 -38.57 -51.23
C PRO A 794 -23.99 -39.84 -50.55
N GLN A 795 -23.43 -40.76 -51.34
CA GLN A 795 -22.80 -41.99 -50.87
C GLN A 795 -21.51 -41.76 -50.06
N HIS A 796 -20.92 -40.56 -50.09
CA HIS A 796 -19.73 -40.20 -49.29
C HIS A 796 -20.08 -39.66 -47.91
N LEU A 797 -21.37 -39.50 -47.61
CA LEU A 797 -21.84 -38.95 -46.34
C LEU A 797 -22.77 -39.93 -45.63
N LYS A 798 -22.66 -39.97 -44.31
CA LYS A 798 -23.67 -40.62 -43.44
C LYS A 798 -24.10 -39.63 -42.37
N ARG A 799 -25.42 -39.53 -42.20
CA ARG A 799 -26.07 -38.65 -41.22
C ARG A 799 -26.88 -39.46 -40.24
N PHE A 800 -26.72 -39.19 -38.95
CA PHE A 800 -27.46 -39.87 -37.90
C PHE A 800 -27.69 -38.95 -36.70
N GLU A 801 -28.79 -39.17 -35.98
CA GLU A 801 -29.04 -38.52 -34.69
C GLU A 801 -28.86 -39.50 -33.53
N VAL A 802 -28.28 -38.99 -32.45
CA VAL A 802 -28.12 -39.69 -31.16
C VAL A 802 -28.82 -38.85 -30.09
N ARG A 803 -29.52 -39.49 -29.15
CA ARG A 803 -30.14 -38.81 -28.02
C ARG A 803 -29.11 -38.61 -26.92
N MET A 804 -28.94 -37.39 -26.44
CA MET A 804 -27.95 -37.03 -25.42
C MET A 804 -28.12 -37.91 -24.17
N PHE A 805 -27.03 -38.51 -23.72
CA PHE A 805 -26.95 -39.34 -22.53
C PHE A 805 -25.71 -38.96 -21.72
N THR A 806 -25.58 -39.52 -20.52
CA THR A 806 -24.43 -39.29 -19.64
C THR A 806 -23.98 -40.61 -19.04
N PHE A 807 -22.68 -40.72 -18.75
CA PHE A 807 -22.12 -41.88 -18.08
C PHE A 807 -22.38 -41.80 -16.57
N VAL A 808 -22.71 -42.95 -15.98
CA VAL A 808 -23.01 -43.06 -14.54
C VAL A 808 -22.17 -44.16 -13.91
N GLN A 809 -21.73 -43.95 -12.67
CA GLN A 809 -21.14 -45.00 -11.84
C GLN A 809 -22.03 -45.17 -10.61
N GLY A 810 -22.79 -46.27 -10.54
CA GLY A 810 -23.83 -46.44 -9.52
C GLY A 810 -25.03 -45.51 -9.76
N SER A 811 -25.34 -44.65 -8.79
CA SER A 811 -26.42 -43.63 -8.87
C SER A 811 -25.90 -42.19 -9.04
N THR A 812 -24.59 -42.01 -9.19
CA THR A 812 -23.93 -40.71 -9.33
C THR A 812 -23.50 -40.47 -10.77
N LEU A 813 -23.72 -39.25 -11.25
CA LEU A 813 -23.23 -38.77 -12.55
C LEU A 813 -21.70 -38.73 -12.51
N LEU A 814 -21.06 -39.27 -13.54
CA LEU A 814 -19.61 -39.11 -13.74
C LEU A 814 -19.41 -37.77 -14.43
N GLU A 815 -19.09 -36.73 -13.65
CA GLU A 815 -18.58 -35.46 -14.18
C GLU A 815 -17.05 -35.54 -14.31
N GLU A 816 -16.53 -34.99 -15.40
CA GLU A 816 -15.08 -34.82 -15.63
C GLU A 816 -14.57 -33.56 -14.91
#